data_AF-A0A1G1A5W7-F1
#
_entry.id   AF-A0A1G1A5W7-F1
#
_cell.length_a   1.000
_cell.length_b   1.000
_cell.length_c   1.000
_cell.angle_alpha   90.00
_cell.angle_beta   90.00
_cell.angle_gamma   90.00
#
_symmetry.space_group_name_H-M   'P 1'
#
loop_
_entity.id
_entity.type
_entity.pdbx_description
1 polymer ?
#
loop_
_entity_poly.entity_id
_entity_poly.type
_entity_poly.pdbx_seq_one_letter_code
_entity_poly.pdbx_strand_id
1 'polypeptide(L)'
;MKADSIITQVMEPVIPNAAAVLTVGGGISKRVLYARRLADGPARLPATGTPAPSKTTAPWKSWRVLQTTGETVTVNVPATPYGLYELTLDPSDPPENTWVANRPRLDWCWPQTAVTGEPLRLVGRCLADVSRYRTTDPANPVSYAGLRPRQTTLVVRRVGGNTAIRIPVERSSAYEIHARCPAKLAPGEYECFVHNGRGGVAGWSEPFPMTVTKPESWPRKVFRVDAYRSKTGGNADEAIALALSDAKAQGGGILEFGPGTYQVTRTIEMPPRCILRGQGADRTCLAGPGQQGPLQPWVMITGDHDFIIEDLRLFTVYSVIAVAAPVFRPATFEAAFKAPFSWCDTRARNITIRRCRIEQDPLSNLPRRKDADPVWRKWLMDWTANADGQSQDGFVAIRIRGDGGCIEDNEIWGAGSGIILTGCSHFRVARNRIKIGCAGHGIYVMGHMSWPLDWATNPDAKPHPVIGSYSNRVLIEENRIEAHSERARDFCYFNYGAEFCLAARNHIGPMQVNNDCEGLAFHLWPAKWAKPKVACMAPTRYRILDPDGEVRREELVGSVLQVLDGAGIGQLRTVVAREGNEVEIDRPFRYPPGSDSVIAFSAPPPFRGMTVVDNIVEHTGANILLWGDTQDVVVDGNLCRDNGHITVWSIRSAAAQKVWGGAAFTQILHNRSETAWMNPETPEQAANHFGGGIGNPCSRDMNVHPPVGFDFLGMIIRDNACRNQSGIVYRTRFVKGDQVWKLHDAGIVVERNYSEDGRFGVAVEADAPAVVRANRARRTRWPVVRFPPVSPASSEW
;
A
#
# COMPACT_ATOMS: atom_id res chain seq x y z
N MET A 1 33.99 -4.10 -17.58
CA MET A 1 34.30 -5.17 -16.59
C MET A 1 33.22 -5.15 -15.52
N LYS A 2 32.74 -6.32 -15.09
CA LYS A 2 31.75 -6.41 -13.99
C LYS A 2 32.47 -5.99 -12.69
N ALA A 3 31.88 -5.07 -11.92
CA ALA A 3 32.46 -4.69 -10.63
C ALA A 3 32.48 -5.90 -9.70
N ASP A 4 33.59 -6.12 -9.00
CA ASP A 4 33.70 -7.19 -7.98
C ASP A 4 32.77 -6.94 -6.79
N SER A 5 32.43 -5.66 -6.54
CA SER A 5 31.42 -5.27 -5.58
C SER A 5 30.74 -3.96 -6.01
N ILE A 6 29.46 -3.80 -5.72
CA ILE A 6 28.70 -2.58 -6.07
C ILE A 6 27.57 -2.32 -5.07
N ILE A 7 27.28 -1.05 -4.80
CA ILE A 7 26.10 -0.66 -4.01
C ILE A 7 24.84 -1.06 -4.78
N THR A 8 24.00 -1.93 -4.19
CA THR A 8 22.80 -2.47 -4.85
C THR A 8 21.51 -1.79 -4.39
N GLN A 9 21.47 -1.26 -3.18
CA GLN A 9 20.33 -0.50 -2.64
C GLN A 9 20.81 0.50 -1.58
N VAL A 10 20.13 1.65 -1.46
CA VAL A 10 20.30 2.60 -0.36
C VAL A 10 18.92 2.96 0.18
N MET A 11 18.76 2.99 1.50
CA MET A 11 17.53 3.51 2.14
C MET A 11 17.55 5.04 2.12
N GLU A 12 16.58 5.63 1.44
CA GLU A 12 16.50 7.07 1.20
C GLU A 12 15.28 7.69 1.87
N PRO A 13 15.35 8.95 2.34
CA PRO A 13 16.46 9.89 2.16
C PRO A 13 17.66 9.64 3.10
N VAL A 14 18.87 9.78 2.54
CA VAL A 14 20.11 9.85 3.32
C VAL A 14 20.23 11.25 3.92
N ILE A 15 20.15 11.36 5.24
CA ILE A 15 20.14 12.64 5.95
C ILE A 15 21.41 12.84 6.81
N PRO A 16 21.89 14.08 6.98
CA PRO A 16 23.07 14.37 7.81
C PRO A 16 22.88 13.96 9.28
N ASN A 17 23.98 13.66 9.97
CA ASN A 17 23.97 13.28 11.40
C ASN A 17 23.06 12.09 11.73
N ALA A 18 22.96 11.15 10.79
CA ALA A 18 22.08 10.00 10.85
C ALA A 18 22.78 8.75 10.34
N ALA A 19 22.17 7.60 10.60
CA ALA A 19 22.63 6.35 10.01
C ALA A 19 22.01 6.20 8.61
N ALA A 20 22.76 5.67 7.66
CA ALA A 20 22.20 5.22 6.39
C ALA A 20 22.45 3.72 6.27
N VAL A 21 21.48 3.00 5.72
CA VAL A 21 21.56 1.57 5.49
C VAL A 21 21.58 1.33 3.98
N LEU A 22 22.49 0.47 3.54
CA LEU A 22 22.67 0.11 2.15
C LEU A 22 23.08 -1.35 2.02
N THR A 23 22.85 -1.94 0.86
CA THR A 23 23.37 -3.28 0.53
C THR A 23 24.45 -3.18 -0.54
N VAL A 24 25.43 -4.09 -0.47
CA VAL A 24 26.58 -4.16 -1.37
C VAL A 24 26.66 -5.56 -1.95
N GLY A 25 26.29 -5.71 -3.22
CA GLY A 25 26.50 -6.96 -3.95
C GLY A 25 27.99 -7.29 -4.02
N GLY A 26 28.38 -8.50 -3.64
CA GLY A 26 29.79 -8.92 -3.52
C GLY A 26 30.46 -8.54 -2.19
N GLY A 27 29.74 -7.87 -1.28
CA GLY A 27 30.20 -7.50 0.06
C GLY A 27 31.15 -6.28 0.11
N ILE A 28 31.41 -5.77 1.33
CA ILE A 28 32.27 -4.59 1.56
C ILE A 28 33.64 -4.91 2.15
N SER A 29 33.95 -6.17 2.48
CA SER A 29 35.11 -6.55 3.32
C SER A 29 36.48 -6.09 2.82
N LYS A 30 36.63 -5.81 1.52
CA LYS A 30 37.87 -5.29 0.89
C LYS A 30 37.73 -3.88 0.31
N ARG A 31 36.63 -3.19 0.60
CA ARG A 31 36.28 -1.89 0.02
C ARG A 31 35.98 -0.87 1.11
N VAL A 32 35.99 0.40 0.76
CA VAL A 32 35.68 1.50 1.66
C VAL A 32 34.54 2.30 1.05
N LEU A 33 33.52 2.63 1.84
CA LEU A 33 32.46 3.52 1.34
C LEU A 33 32.98 4.96 1.29
N TYR A 34 33.03 5.52 0.09
CA TYR A 34 33.29 6.93 -0.15
C TYR A 34 32.02 7.65 -0.58
N ALA A 35 31.94 8.91 -0.20
CA ALA A 35 30.86 9.77 -0.62
C ALA A 35 31.37 11.18 -0.88
N ARG A 36 30.68 11.89 -1.76
CA ARG A 36 30.82 13.34 -1.94
C ARG A 36 29.45 13.97 -2.15
N ARG A 37 29.26 15.17 -1.59
CA ARG A 37 28.03 15.94 -1.82
C ARG A 37 28.11 16.61 -3.19
N LEU A 38 27.07 16.49 -3.99
CA LEU A 38 26.95 17.18 -5.27
C LEU A 38 26.60 18.66 -5.04
N ALA A 39 27.11 19.54 -5.90
CA ALA A 39 26.82 20.98 -5.82
C ALA A 39 25.38 21.28 -6.28
N ASP A 40 24.72 22.24 -5.62
CA ASP A 40 23.31 22.51 -5.92
C ASP A 40 23.10 23.24 -7.25
N GLY A 41 24.05 24.08 -7.70
CA GLY A 41 24.15 24.69 -9.04
C GLY A 41 22.87 25.26 -9.67
N PRO A 42 22.92 25.80 -10.91
CA PRO A 42 21.71 25.96 -11.68
C PRO A 42 21.25 24.58 -12.17
N ALA A 43 20.01 24.19 -11.88
CA ALA A 43 19.48 22.90 -12.35
C ALA A 43 19.55 22.79 -13.89
N ARG A 44 19.32 23.91 -14.61
CA ARG A 44 19.05 24.00 -16.07
C ARG A 44 17.93 23.04 -16.49
N LEU A 45 17.16 23.37 -17.52
CA LEU A 45 16.14 22.41 -17.99
C LEU A 45 16.83 21.21 -18.66
N PRO A 46 16.31 19.98 -18.49
CA PRO A 46 16.93 18.79 -19.07
C PRO A 46 16.91 18.88 -20.61
N ALA A 47 18.09 19.02 -21.23
CA ALA A 47 18.25 19.36 -22.64
C ALA A 47 17.87 18.22 -23.61
N THR A 48 18.16 16.95 -23.25
CA THR A 48 17.73 15.69 -23.91
C THR A 48 18.24 14.50 -23.08
N GLY A 49 17.50 13.38 -23.01
CA GLY A 49 17.97 12.13 -22.36
C GLY A 49 18.07 12.14 -20.83
N THR A 50 18.67 11.08 -20.26
CA THR A 50 19.03 10.95 -18.84
C THR A 50 19.95 12.10 -18.42
N PRO A 51 19.74 12.73 -17.24
CA PRO A 51 20.60 13.81 -16.77
C PRO A 51 22.07 13.41 -16.78
N ALA A 52 22.93 14.28 -17.34
CA ALA A 52 24.36 14.00 -17.43
C ALA A 52 24.98 13.73 -16.04
N PRO A 53 25.99 12.84 -15.95
CA PRO A 53 26.69 12.61 -14.69
C PRO A 53 27.29 13.90 -14.14
N SER A 54 27.29 14.02 -12.81
CA SER A 54 27.70 15.23 -12.12
C SER A 54 29.17 15.56 -12.39
N LYS A 55 29.45 16.71 -13.00
CA LYS A 55 30.81 17.29 -13.05
C LYS A 55 31.11 17.99 -11.71
N THR A 56 31.30 17.21 -10.65
CA THR A 56 31.72 17.76 -9.35
C THR A 56 33.23 17.57 -9.16
N THR A 57 33.88 18.62 -8.64
CA THR A 57 35.28 18.61 -8.20
C THR A 57 35.40 18.35 -6.70
N ALA A 58 34.28 18.14 -6.00
CA ALA A 58 34.30 17.87 -4.57
C ALA A 58 35.11 16.58 -4.27
N PRO A 59 36.01 16.59 -3.27
CA PRO A 59 36.82 15.44 -2.95
C PRO A 59 35.95 14.32 -2.36
N TRP A 60 36.30 13.08 -2.67
CA TRP A 60 35.76 11.90 -2.01
C TRP A 60 36.14 11.88 -0.54
N LYS A 61 35.18 11.59 0.32
CA LYS A 61 35.39 11.41 1.77
C LYS A 61 34.88 10.05 2.18
N SER A 62 35.67 9.30 2.95
CA SER A 62 35.19 8.05 3.50
C SER A 62 34.08 8.31 4.53
N TRP A 63 33.02 7.52 4.46
CA TRP A 63 31.99 7.49 5.49
C TRP A 63 32.27 6.34 6.44
N ARG A 64 32.17 6.62 7.74
CA ARG A 64 32.45 5.62 8.77
C ARG A 64 31.38 4.53 8.74
N VAL A 65 31.80 3.28 8.55
CA VAL A 65 30.96 2.11 8.76
C VAL A 65 30.71 1.93 10.26
N LEU A 66 29.44 1.81 10.63
CA LEU A 66 28.98 1.55 12.00
C LEU A 66 28.80 0.06 12.24
N GLN A 67 28.29 -0.65 11.25
CA GLN A 67 27.99 -2.07 11.32
C GLN A 67 27.99 -2.69 9.93
N THR A 68 28.44 -3.94 9.85
CA THR A 68 28.27 -4.80 8.68
C THR A 68 27.64 -6.10 9.13
N THR A 69 26.60 -6.55 8.43
CA THR A 69 25.94 -7.84 8.66
C THR A 69 25.62 -8.44 7.30
N GLY A 70 26.35 -9.50 6.93
CA GLY A 70 26.34 -10.01 5.55
C GLY A 70 26.76 -8.94 4.55
N GLU A 71 25.98 -8.79 3.48
CA GLU A 71 26.15 -7.75 2.45
C GLU A 71 25.50 -6.39 2.82
N THR A 72 24.91 -6.28 4.01
CA THR A 72 24.29 -5.04 4.49
C THR A 72 25.28 -4.21 5.29
N VAL A 73 25.32 -2.91 4.99
CA VAL A 73 26.24 -1.95 5.61
C VAL A 73 25.43 -0.81 6.19
N THR A 74 25.66 -0.53 7.48
CA THR A 74 25.13 0.68 8.13
C THR A 74 26.26 1.67 8.32
N VAL A 75 26.09 2.89 7.85
CA VAL A 75 27.11 3.94 7.86
C VAL A 75 26.65 5.20 8.57
N ASN A 76 27.61 5.94 9.12
CA ASN A 76 27.36 7.24 9.71
C ASN A 76 27.48 8.34 8.66
N VAL A 77 26.37 9.02 8.38
CA VAL A 77 26.35 10.22 7.55
C VAL A 77 26.92 11.38 8.37
N PRO A 78 28.01 12.02 7.94
CA PRO A 78 28.66 13.08 8.71
C PRO A 78 27.81 14.36 8.78
N ALA A 79 28.25 15.31 9.60
CA ALA A 79 27.68 16.65 9.69
C ALA A 79 27.97 17.44 8.39
N THR A 80 27.16 17.24 7.37
CA THR A 80 27.22 17.93 6.08
C THR A 80 25.86 18.56 5.77
N PRO A 81 25.75 19.63 4.97
CA PRO A 81 24.45 20.09 4.49
C PRO A 81 23.73 18.99 3.68
N TYR A 82 22.42 18.86 3.88
CA TYR A 82 21.59 17.98 3.06
C TYR A 82 21.70 18.33 1.57
N GLY A 83 21.67 17.32 0.71
CA GLY A 83 21.72 17.43 -0.74
C GLY A 83 21.77 16.06 -1.39
N LEU A 84 22.18 16.00 -2.65
CA LEU A 84 22.49 14.73 -3.30
C LEU A 84 23.90 14.27 -2.90
N TYR A 85 24.04 12.99 -2.63
CA TYR A 85 25.32 12.37 -2.34
C TYR A 85 25.63 11.33 -3.41
N GLU A 86 26.79 11.46 -4.04
CA GLU A 86 27.31 10.37 -4.86
C GLU A 86 28.13 9.45 -3.96
N LEU A 87 27.85 8.15 -4.02
CA LEU A 87 28.43 7.09 -3.21
C LEU A 87 29.18 6.10 -4.11
N THR A 88 30.35 5.66 -3.67
CA THR A 88 31.15 4.64 -4.36
C THR A 88 31.92 3.77 -3.37
N LEU A 89 32.31 2.57 -3.81
CA LEU A 89 33.17 1.66 -3.04
C LEU A 89 34.66 1.84 -3.39
N ASP A 90 34.93 2.46 -4.53
CA ASP A 90 36.25 2.90 -4.96
C ASP A 90 36.13 4.23 -5.74
N PRO A 91 36.87 5.29 -5.38
CA PRO A 91 36.89 6.54 -6.14
C PRO A 91 37.32 6.39 -7.61
N SER A 92 37.99 5.30 -7.96
CA SER A 92 38.39 4.97 -9.33
C SER A 92 37.34 4.16 -10.10
N ASP A 93 36.27 3.71 -9.45
CA ASP A 93 35.16 3.02 -10.12
C ASP A 93 34.53 3.94 -11.18
N PRO A 94 34.07 3.37 -12.31
CA PRO A 94 33.44 4.15 -13.36
C PRO A 94 32.09 4.72 -12.88
N PRO A 95 31.63 5.86 -13.43
CA PRO A 95 30.44 6.57 -12.93
C PRO A 95 29.17 5.72 -12.83
N GLU A 96 28.96 4.77 -13.74
CA GLU A 96 27.83 3.83 -13.73
C GLU A 96 27.79 2.91 -12.50
N ASN A 97 28.93 2.71 -11.83
CA ASN A 97 28.99 1.93 -10.60
C ASN A 97 28.64 2.74 -9.35
N THR A 98 28.57 4.08 -9.46
CA THR A 98 28.23 4.95 -8.33
C THR A 98 26.72 4.96 -8.04
N TRP A 99 26.35 5.23 -6.80
CA TRP A 99 24.96 5.46 -6.39
C TRP A 99 24.76 6.94 -6.10
N VAL A 100 23.76 7.58 -6.72
CA VAL A 100 23.38 8.96 -6.42
C VAL A 100 22.19 8.97 -5.46
N ALA A 101 22.47 9.15 -4.18
CA ALA A 101 21.46 9.21 -3.14
C ALA A 101 20.74 10.57 -3.10
N ASN A 102 19.49 10.55 -2.66
CA ASN A 102 18.52 11.65 -2.60
C ASN A 102 18.09 12.23 -3.95
N ARG A 103 18.37 11.53 -5.06
CA ARG A 103 17.82 11.91 -6.36
C ARG A 103 16.31 11.64 -6.35
N PRO A 104 15.45 12.58 -6.79
CA PRO A 104 14.02 12.33 -6.90
C PRO A 104 13.71 11.12 -7.79
N ARG A 105 12.78 10.28 -7.35
CA ARG A 105 12.29 9.12 -8.11
C ARG A 105 10.78 9.23 -8.24
N LEU A 106 10.27 9.19 -9.46
CA LEU A 106 8.84 9.06 -9.75
C LEU A 106 8.49 7.59 -9.95
N ASP A 107 7.51 7.09 -9.21
CA ASP A 107 7.09 5.70 -9.26
C ASP A 107 5.84 5.53 -10.14
N TRP A 108 4.88 6.45 -10.04
CA TRP A 108 3.64 6.41 -10.82
C TRP A 108 2.87 7.74 -10.77
N CYS A 109 1.79 7.84 -11.55
CA CYS A 109 0.88 8.97 -11.53
C CYS A 109 -0.60 8.55 -11.49
N TRP A 110 -1.43 9.44 -10.93
CA TRP A 110 -2.88 9.37 -10.96
C TRP A 110 -3.44 10.66 -11.60
N PRO A 111 -4.38 10.57 -12.55
CA PRO A 111 -4.80 9.34 -13.25
C PRO A 111 -3.62 8.69 -14.02
N GLN A 112 -3.77 7.41 -14.43
CA GLN A 112 -2.75 6.70 -15.23
C GLN A 112 -2.37 7.47 -16.50
N THR A 113 -3.38 8.07 -17.12
CA THR A 113 -3.25 8.93 -18.30
C THR A 113 -3.62 10.34 -17.90
N ALA A 114 -2.68 11.27 -18.02
CA ALA A 114 -2.90 12.67 -17.64
C ALA A 114 -3.89 13.33 -18.61
N VAL A 115 -5.01 13.84 -18.09
CA VAL A 115 -6.04 14.51 -18.89
C VAL A 115 -5.82 16.02 -18.85
N THR A 116 -5.77 16.69 -20.00
CA THR A 116 -5.51 18.13 -20.06
C THR A 116 -6.55 18.93 -19.29
N GLY A 117 -6.08 19.87 -18.47
CA GLY A 117 -6.93 20.69 -17.61
C GLY A 117 -7.35 20.02 -16.31
N GLU A 118 -7.10 18.72 -16.11
CA GLU A 118 -7.54 17.96 -14.93
C GLU A 118 -6.42 17.80 -13.87
N PRO A 119 -6.78 17.45 -12.62
CA PRO A 119 -5.81 17.14 -11.58
C PRO A 119 -4.80 16.07 -12.03
N LEU A 120 -3.54 16.30 -11.69
CA LEU A 120 -2.42 15.39 -11.92
C LEU A 120 -1.67 15.19 -10.61
N ARG A 121 -1.56 13.94 -10.19
CA ARG A 121 -0.79 13.55 -9.03
C ARG A 121 0.36 12.65 -9.42
N LEU A 122 1.55 12.96 -8.94
CA LEU A 122 2.73 12.10 -9.09
C LEU A 122 3.19 11.63 -7.72
N VAL A 123 3.53 10.35 -7.61
CA VAL A 123 3.93 9.69 -6.36
C VAL A 123 5.33 9.11 -6.53
N GLY A 124 6.12 9.14 -5.46
CA GLY A 124 7.52 8.74 -5.53
C GLY A 124 8.30 8.88 -4.22
N ARG A 125 9.61 9.11 -4.35
CA ARG A 125 10.55 9.31 -3.23
C ARG A 125 11.44 10.52 -3.49
N CYS A 126 11.89 11.16 -2.41
CA CYS A 126 12.81 12.31 -2.44
C CYS A 126 12.32 13.48 -3.31
N LEU A 127 11.00 13.68 -3.44
CA LEU A 127 10.39 14.67 -4.32
C LEU A 127 10.53 16.12 -3.80
N ALA A 128 10.90 16.28 -2.53
CA ALA A 128 11.15 17.56 -1.87
C ALA A 128 12.42 17.52 -1.02
N ASP A 129 12.98 18.71 -0.76
CA ASP A 129 14.11 18.89 0.15
C ASP A 129 13.68 18.64 1.61
N VAL A 130 13.99 17.44 2.11
CA VAL A 130 13.59 17.03 3.47
C VAL A 130 14.26 17.86 4.57
N SER A 131 15.35 18.57 4.28
CA SER A 131 15.99 19.46 5.27
C SER A 131 15.13 20.67 5.65
N ARG A 132 14.01 20.89 4.95
CA ARG A 132 13.01 21.91 5.28
C ARG A 132 11.99 21.41 6.31
N TYR A 133 11.97 20.12 6.60
CA TYR A 133 11.05 19.47 7.54
C TYR A 133 11.78 19.26 8.86
N ARG A 134 11.87 20.34 9.64
CA ARG A 134 12.57 20.33 10.93
C ARG A 134 11.60 20.54 12.06
N THR A 135 11.82 19.82 13.15
CA THR A 135 11.24 20.14 14.45
C THR A 135 12.34 20.59 15.40
N THR A 136 12.01 21.54 16.29
CA THR A 136 12.82 21.86 17.48
C THR A 136 12.31 21.12 18.72
N ASP A 137 11.09 20.58 18.66
CA ASP A 137 10.45 19.84 19.73
C ASP A 137 10.30 18.37 19.30
N PRO A 138 11.15 17.47 19.81
CA PRO A 138 11.09 16.07 19.45
C PRO A 138 9.81 15.36 19.94
N ALA A 139 9.02 15.95 20.83
CA ALA A 139 7.69 15.44 21.19
C ALA A 139 6.64 15.68 20.09
N ASN A 140 6.92 16.60 19.17
CA ASN A 140 6.10 16.96 18.02
C ASN A 140 6.95 16.86 16.73
N PRO A 141 7.26 15.64 16.28
CA PRO A 141 8.04 15.43 15.07
C PRO A 141 7.31 15.95 13.83
N VAL A 142 8.07 16.32 12.79
CA VAL A 142 7.54 16.86 11.53
C VAL A 142 7.77 15.86 10.41
N SER A 143 6.68 15.26 9.96
CA SER A 143 6.61 14.33 8.82
C SER A 143 7.17 14.91 7.53
N TYR A 144 7.86 14.09 6.74
CA TYR A 144 8.26 14.44 5.37
C TYR A 144 7.09 14.41 4.38
N ALA A 145 5.93 13.91 4.79
CA ALA A 145 4.70 13.93 4.01
C ALA A 145 3.94 15.26 4.06
N GLY A 146 4.34 16.18 4.95
CA GLY A 146 3.72 17.50 5.07
C GLY A 146 3.72 18.27 3.73
N LEU A 147 2.53 18.46 3.15
CA LEU A 147 2.37 19.14 1.86
C LEU A 147 2.72 20.63 1.99
N ARG A 148 3.62 21.12 1.14
CA ARG A 148 4.07 22.51 1.12
C ARG A 148 4.11 23.05 -0.32
N PRO A 149 3.80 24.34 -0.55
CA PRO A 149 3.97 24.94 -1.86
C PRO A 149 5.46 25.10 -2.20
N ARG A 150 5.77 25.18 -3.50
CA ARG A 150 7.10 25.57 -4.04
C ARG A 150 8.29 24.73 -3.53
N GLN A 151 8.10 23.44 -3.24
CA GLN A 151 9.20 22.55 -2.88
C GLN A 151 9.84 21.86 -4.10
N THR A 152 9.05 21.64 -5.14
CA THR A 152 9.41 20.78 -6.25
C THR A 152 9.30 21.52 -7.57
N THR A 153 10.20 21.24 -8.51
CA THR A 153 10.06 21.63 -9.92
C THR A 153 9.63 20.43 -10.74
N LEU A 154 8.60 20.60 -11.54
CA LEU A 154 8.03 19.60 -12.45
C LEU A 154 8.14 20.09 -13.90
N VAL A 155 8.70 19.27 -14.77
CA VAL A 155 8.90 19.57 -16.20
C VAL A 155 8.48 18.37 -17.02
N VAL A 156 7.84 18.62 -18.16
CA VAL A 156 7.52 17.59 -19.16
C VAL A 156 8.15 17.93 -20.50
N ARG A 157 8.51 16.91 -21.25
CA ARG A 157 9.04 17.01 -22.61
C ARG A 157 8.33 16.00 -23.48
N ARG A 158 7.83 16.41 -24.65
CA ARG A 158 7.23 15.46 -25.59
C ARG A 158 8.29 14.48 -26.07
N VAL A 159 7.97 13.19 -26.15
CA VAL A 159 8.91 12.18 -26.67
C VAL A 159 9.32 12.56 -28.09
N GLY A 160 10.63 12.55 -28.38
CA GLY A 160 11.23 12.98 -29.65
C GLY A 160 11.33 14.51 -29.83
N GLY A 161 10.79 15.30 -28.90
CA GLY A 161 10.93 16.76 -28.88
C GLY A 161 12.11 17.24 -28.03
N ASN A 162 12.49 18.51 -28.19
CA ASN A 162 13.56 19.16 -27.42
C ASN A 162 13.06 20.27 -26.47
N THR A 163 11.76 20.53 -26.45
CA THR A 163 11.17 21.62 -25.67
C THR A 163 10.68 21.10 -24.33
N ALA A 164 11.27 21.60 -23.26
CA ALA A 164 10.86 21.37 -21.89
C ALA A 164 9.76 22.37 -21.48
N ILE A 165 8.64 21.86 -20.98
CA ILE A 165 7.48 22.64 -20.53
C ILE A 165 7.37 22.48 -19.02
N ARG A 166 7.40 23.60 -18.29
CA ARG A 166 7.21 23.59 -16.83
C ARG A 166 5.73 23.41 -16.49
N ILE A 167 5.43 22.45 -15.63
CA ILE A 167 4.09 22.32 -15.04
C ILE A 167 4.11 22.98 -13.65
N PRO A 168 3.21 23.94 -13.38
CA PRO A 168 3.07 24.50 -12.04
C PRO A 168 2.72 23.42 -11.01
N VAL A 169 3.50 23.35 -9.93
CA VAL A 169 3.23 22.51 -8.77
C VAL A 169 2.43 23.31 -7.76
N GLU A 170 1.27 22.81 -7.36
CA GLU A 170 0.39 23.44 -6.37
C GLU A 170 0.98 23.25 -4.96
N ARG A 171 1.29 22.00 -4.63
CA ARG A 171 1.92 21.58 -3.37
C ARG A 171 2.62 20.23 -3.54
N SER A 172 3.61 19.97 -2.73
CA SER A 172 4.32 18.69 -2.73
C SER A 172 4.91 18.36 -1.36
N SER A 173 5.24 17.10 -1.18
CA SER A 173 5.98 16.55 -0.04
C SER A 173 7.17 15.73 -0.55
N ALA A 174 7.86 14.99 0.34
CA ALA A 174 8.90 14.05 -0.10
C ALA A 174 8.35 12.86 -0.89
N TYR A 175 7.03 12.59 -0.82
CA TYR A 175 6.39 11.39 -1.36
C TYR A 175 5.42 11.66 -2.50
N GLU A 176 4.90 12.89 -2.62
CA GLU A 176 3.86 13.21 -3.59
C GLU A 176 3.91 14.65 -4.12
N ILE A 177 3.41 14.84 -5.34
CA ILE A 177 3.28 16.13 -6.03
C ILE A 177 1.82 16.29 -6.49
N HIS A 178 1.22 17.41 -6.13
CA HIS A 178 -0.10 17.85 -6.59
C HIS A 178 0.09 18.94 -7.65
N ALA A 179 -0.45 18.71 -8.84
CA ALA A 179 -0.41 19.62 -9.96
C ALA A 179 -1.71 19.51 -10.78
N ARG A 180 -1.81 20.33 -11.83
CA ARG A 180 -2.84 20.22 -12.86
C ARG A 180 -2.17 20.06 -14.21
N CYS A 181 -2.64 19.10 -15.01
CA CYS A 181 -2.16 18.95 -16.37
C CYS A 181 -2.52 20.22 -17.18
N PRO A 182 -1.58 20.91 -17.83
CA PRO A 182 -1.90 22.16 -18.52
C PRO A 182 -2.95 21.96 -19.63
N ALA A 183 -3.98 22.80 -19.64
CA ALA A 183 -5.09 22.70 -20.61
C ALA A 183 -4.65 22.81 -22.08
N LYS A 184 -3.54 23.52 -22.34
CA LYS A 184 -2.96 23.73 -23.68
C LYS A 184 -1.94 22.66 -24.08
N LEU A 185 -1.65 21.69 -23.22
CA LEU A 185 -0.69 20.63 -23.54
C LEU A 185 -1.27 19.74 -24.65
N ALA A 186 -0.52 19.49 -25.71
CA ALA A 186 -1.00 18.67 -26.81
C ALA A 186 -1.03 17.18 -26.41
N PRO A 187 -2.04 16.39 -26.81
CA PRO A 187 -2.03 14.94 -26.59
C PRO A 187 -0.81 14.23 -27.16
N GLY A 188 -0.39 13.15 -26.52
CA GLY A 188 0.74 12.30 -26.92
C GLY A 188 1.60 11.85 -25.73
N GLU A 189 2.73 11.24 -26.05
CA GLU A 189 3.67 10.74 -25.05
C GLU A 189 4.67 11.81 -24.58
N TYR A 190 4.91 11.85 -23.28
CA TYR A 190 5.84 12.76 -22.63
C TYR A 190 6.78 12.01 -21.69
N GLU A 191 7.97 12.57 -21.53
CA GLU A 191 8.87 12.28 -20.42
C GLU A 191 8.70 13.37 -19.36
N CYS A 192 8.47 12.94 -18.13
CA CYS A 192 8.31 13.79 -16.96
C CYS A 192 9.57 13.77 -16.10
N PHE A 193 10.00 14.93 -15.64
CA PHE A 193 11.20 15.14 -14.84
C PHE A 193 10.87 15.94 -13.59
N VAL A 194 11.43 15.52 -12.46
CA VAL A 194 11.27 16.17 -11.16
C VAL A 194 12.61 16.57 -10.58
N HIS A 195 12.65 17.74 -9.94
CA HIS A 195 13.81 18.25 -9.20
C HIS A 195 13.38 18.76 -7.83
N ASN A 196 14.03 18.29 -6.75
CA ASN A 196 13.72 18.66 -5.36
C ASN A 196 14.45 19.92 -4.86
N GLY A 197 15.26 20.54 -5.73
CA GLY A 197 16.00 21.78 -5.44
C GLY A 197 17.47 21.56 -5.09
N ARG A 198 17.97 20.31 -5.12
CA ARG A 198 19.36 19.96 -4.78
C ARG A 198 20.07 19.27 -5.95
N GLY A 199 21.40 19.40 -6.00
CA GLY A 199 22.26 18.62 -6.91
C GLY A 199 22.38 19.11 -8.37
N GLY A 200 21.89 20.31 -8.71
CA GLY A 200 22.05 20.91 -10.04
C GLY A 200 21.49 20.04 -11.15
N VAL A 201 22.20 19.93 -12.27
CA VAL A 201 21.78 19.09 -13.40
C VAL A 201 21.59 17.62 -12.98
N ALA A 202 22.43 17.10 -12.07
CA ALA A 202 22.35 15.72 -11.58
C ALA A 202 21.17 15.49 -10.60
N GLY A 203 20.47 16.56 -10.21
CA GLY A 203 19.32 16.59 -9.31
C GLY A 203 17.98 16.26 -9.95
N TRP A 204 17.94 16.18 -11.28
CA TRP A 204 16.75 15.73 -11.99
C TRP A 204 16.55 14.22 -11.82
N SER A 205 15.29 13.80 -11.71
CA SER A 205 14.92 12.39 -11.79
C SER A 205 15.29 11.79 -13.15
N GLU A 206 15.35 10.46 -13.20
CA GLU A 206 15.20 9.75 -14.48
C GLU A 206 13.86 10.12 -15.14
N PRO A 207 13.77 10.05 -16.49
CA PRO A 207 12.53 10.33 -17.19
C PRO A 207 11.43 9.35 -16.78
N PHE A 208 10.30 9.87 -16.33
CA PHE A 208 9.09 9.09 -16.09
C PHE A 208 8.15 9.18 -17.31
N PRO A 209 7.77 8.05 -17.93
CA PRO A 209 6.86 8.07 -19.07
C PRO A 209 5.45 8.49 -18.64
N MET A 210 4.85 9.41 -19.38
CA MET A 210 3.51 9.93 -19.10
C MET A 210 2.74 10.15 -20.41
N THR A 211 1.59 9.51 -20.54
CA THR A 211 0.67 9.74 -21.65
C THR A 211 -0.27 10.88 -21.31
N VAL A 212 -0.47 11.80 -22.27
CA VAL A 212 -1.39 12.94 -22.14
C VAL A 212 -2.53 12.81 -23.15
N THR A 213 -3.77 12.95 -22.69
CA THR A 213 -4.98 12.95 -23.52
C THR A 213 -5.85 14.18 -23.28
N LYS A 214 -6.82 14.42 -24.17
CA LYS A 214 -7.89 15.40 -23.93
C LYS A 214 -9.01 14.76 -23.13
N PRO A 215 -9.80 15.55 -22.37
CA PRO A 215 -11.05 15.06 -21.81
C PRO A 215 -11.92 14.42 -22.89
N GLU A 216 -12.40 13.21 -22.65
CA GLU A 216 -13.35 12.57 -23.56
C GLU A 216 -14.68 13.33 -23.52
N SER A 217 -15.26 13.58 -24.69
CA SER A 217 -16.58 14.20 -24.79
C SER A 217 -17.66 13.12 -24.77
N TRP A 218 -18.32 12.94 -23.63
CA TRP A 218 -19.49 12.05 -23.52
C TRP A 218 -20.75 12.73 -24.06
N PRO A 219 -21.73 11.96 -24.58
CA PRO A 219 -23.03 12.52 -24.94
C PRO A 219 -23.67 13.25 -23.76
N ARG A 220 -24.15 14.47 -24.00
CA ARG A 220 -24.72 15.35 -22.94
C ARG A 220 -26.25 15.39 -22.95
N LYS A 221 -26.89 14.55 -23.76
CA LYS A 221 -28.35 14.47 -23.83
C LYS A 221 -28.87 14.03 -22.46
N VAL A 222 -29.85 14.78 -21.96
CA VAL A 222 -30.49 14.51 -20.67
C VAL A 222 -31.75 13.69 -20.90
N PHE A 223 -31.80 12.52 -20.26
CA PHE A 223 -32.93 11.61 -20.20
C PHE A 223 -33.57 11.74 -18.83
N ARG A 224 -34.59 12.60 -18.73
CA ARG A 224 -35.28 12.86 -17.45
C ARG A 224 -36.19 11.72 -17.07
N VAL A 225 -35.81 10.96 -16.05
CA VAL A 225 -36.53 9.73 -15.63
C VAL A 225 -38.00 10.03 -15.28
N ASP A 226 -38.31 11.20 -14.75
CA ASP A 226 -39.71 11.60 -14.48
C ASP A 226 -40.58 11.66 -15.72
N ALA A 227 -40.04 12.11 -16.86
CA ALA A 227 -40.77 12.14 -18.11
C ALA A 227 -41.06 10.73 -18.65
N TYR A 228 -40.15 9.78 -18.42
CA TYR A 228 -40.37 8.36 -18.72
C TYR A 228 -41.37 7.75 -17.73
N ARG A 229 -41.31 8.13 -16.46
CA ARG A 229 -42.21 7.65 -15.41
C ARG A 229 -43.67 8.03 -15.67
N SER A 230 -43.92 9.21 -16.24
CA SER A 230 -45.27 9.57 -16.72
C SER A 230 -45.76 8.67 -17.86
N LYS A 231 -44.87 8.16 -18.72
CA LYS A 231 -45.21 7.27 -19.84
C LYS A 231 -45.42 5.81 -19.41
N THR A 232 -44.86 5.40 -18.28
CA THR A 232 -44.93 4.02 -17.76
C THR A 232 -45.98 3.84 -16.67
N GLY A 233 -46.96 4.76 -16.57
CA GLY A 233 -48.00 4.71 -15.55
C GLY A 233 -47.45 4.81 -14.12
N GLY A 234 -46.31 5.48 -13.92
CA GLY A 234 -45.68 5.66 -12.62
C GLY A 234 -44.64 4.58 -12.24
N ASN A 235 -44.48 3.52 -13.03
CA ASN A 235 -43.52 2.44 -12.77
C ASN A 235 -42.08 2.94 -12.97
N ALA A 236 -41.31 2.99 -11.88
CA ALA A 236 -39.96 3.51 -11.87
C ALA A 236 -38.97 2.62 -12.60
N ASP A 237 -39.03 1.30 -12.44
CA ASP A 237 -38.11 0.39 -13.12
C ASP A 237 -38.29 0.42 -14.65
N GLU A 238 -39.54 0.47 -15.15
CA GLU A 238 -39.81 0.62 -16.59
C GLU A 238 -39.31 1.97 -17.11
N ALA A 239 -39.47 3.03 -16.31
CA ALA A 239 -38.99 4.36 -16.69
C ALA A 239 -37.46 4.40 -16.82
N ILE A 240 -36.77 3.78 -15.87
CA ILE A 240 -35.30 3.66 -15.87
C ILE A 240 -34.85 2.80 -17.06
N ALA A 241 -35.48 1.65 -17.29
CA ALA A 241 -35.13 0.76 -18.41
C ALA A 241 -35.28 1.45 -19.77
N LEU A 242 -36.37 2.18 -19.99
CA LEU A 242 -36.58 2.96 -21.22
C LEU A 242 -35.55 4.09 -21.37
N ALA A 243 -35.28 4.84 -20.29
CA ALA A 243 -34.28 5.91 -20.32
C ALA A 243 -32.86 5.37 -20.60
N LEU A 244 -32.49 4.23 -20.01
CA LEU A 244 -31.21 3.56 -20.26
C LEU A 244 -31.12 3.04 -21.69
N SER A 245 -32.19 2.46 -22.22
CA SER A 245 -32.26 1.99 -23.61
C SER A 245 -32.04 3.15 -24.59
N ASP A 246 -32.73 4.27 -24.38
CA ASP A 246 -32.57 5.48 -25.19
C ASP A 246 -31.17 6.09 -25.06
N ALA A 247 -30.59 6.12 -23.85
CA ALA A 247 -29.23 6.59 -23.62
C ALA A 247 -28.21 5.70 -24.34
N LYS A 248 -28.35 4.38 -24.24
CA LYS A 248 -27.51 3.41 -24.94
C LYS A 248 -27.61 3.56 -26.46
N ALA A 249 -28.82 3.75 -27.00
CA ALA A 249 -29.04 4.00 -28.43
C ALA A 249 -28.38 5.30 -28.92
N GLN A 250 -28.12 6.26 -28.02
CA GLN A 250 -27.41 7.51 -28.29
C GLN A 250 -25.92 7.45 -27.95
N GLY A 251 -25.40 6.27 -27.59
CA GLY A 251 -23.99 6.04 -27.25
C GLY A 251 -23.56 6.54 -25.86
N GLY A 252 -24.52 6.93 -25.02
CA GLY A 252 -24.31 7.50 -23.69
C GLY A 252 -25.31 8.62 -23.36
N GLY A 253 -25.16 9.24 -22.19
CA GLY A 253 -26.02 10.36 -21.79
C GLY A 253 -26.10 10.60 -20.29
N ILE A 254 -26.98 11.51 -19.91
CA ILE A 254 -27.26 11.82 -18.50
C ILE A 254 -28.65 11.33 -18.17
N LEU A 255 -28.76 10.30 -17.32
CA LEU A 255 -30.01 9.90 -16.70
C LEU A 255 -30.23 10.78 -15.47
N GLU A 256 -31.17 11.72 -15.61
CA GLU A 256 -31.48 12.72 -14.58
C GLU A 256 -32.76 12.34 -13.84
N PHE A 257 -32.65 12.18 -12.53
CA PHE A 257 -33.76 11.96 -11.61
C PHE A 257 -34.16 13.29 -10.97
N GLY A 258 -35.47 13.51 -10.83
CA GLY A 258 -36.00 14.62 -10.07
C GLY A 258 -35.98 14.36 -8.56
N PRO A 259 -36.55 15.29 -7.77
CA PRO A 259 -36.71 15.08 -6.34
C PRO A 259 -37.78 14.01 -6.04
N GLY A 260 -37.54 13.21 -5.01
CA GLY A 260 -38.44 12.16 -4.54
C GLY A 260 -37.77 10.80 -4.41
N THR A 261 -38.60 9.80 -4.12
CA THR A 261 -38.17 8.41 -3.95
C THR A 261 -38.63 7.55 -5.12
N TYR A 262 -37.69 6.84 -5.74
CA TYR A 262 -37.91 5.89 -6.82
C TYR A 262 -37.73 4.48 -6.25
N GLN A 263 -38.79 3.68 -6.28
CA GLN A 263 -38.73 2.27 -5.87
C GLN A 263 -38.08 1.46 -6.98
N VAL A 264 -36.94 0.82 -6.71
CA VAL A 264 -36.14 0.07 -7.67
C VAL A 264 -36.19 -1.40 -7.27
N THR A 265 -36.81 -2.23 -8.11
CA THR A 265 -36.91 -3.69 -7.89
C THR A 265 -36.04 -4.49 -8.86
N ARG A 266 -35.45 -3.83 -9.87
CA ARG A 266 -34.53 -4.43 -10.85
C ARG A 266 -33.14 -3.81 -10.76
N THR A 267 -32.11 -4.61 -11.05
CA THR A 267 -30.73 -4.10 -11.15
C THR A 267 -30.62 -3.06 -12.26
N ILE A 268 -30.03 -1.92 -11.94
CA ILE A 268 -29.73 -0.86 -12.90
C ILE A 268 -28.35 -1.14 -13.50
N GLU A 269 -28.32 -1.52 -14.77
CA GLU A 269 -27.07 -1.74 -15.49
C GLU A 269 -26.70 -0.49 -16.29
N MET A 270 -25.59 0.15 -15.92
CA MET A 270 -25.09 1.37 -16.51
C MET A 270 -24.38 1.10 -17.85
N PRO A 271 -24.88 1.66 -18.97
CA PRO A 271 -24.14 1.67 -20.21
C PRO A 271 -22.90 2.55 -20.10
N PRO A 272 -21.89 2.34 -20.96
CA PRO A 272 -20.74 3.24 -21.04
C PRO A 272 -21.14 4.68 -21.34
N ARG A 273 -20.30 5.62 -20.89
CA ARG A 273 -20.43 7.07 -21.10
C ARG A 273 -21.77 7.61 -20.60
N CYS A 274 -22.27 7.02 -19.52
CA CYS A 274 -23.51 7.42 -18.86
C CYS A 274 -23.26 8.01 -17.48
N ILE A 275 -24.05 9.03 -17.15
CA ILE A 275 -24.11 9.63 -15.82
C ILE A 275 -25.49 9.35 -15.24
N LEU A 276 -25.54 8.69 -14.09
CA LEU A 276 -26.73 8.57 -13.26
C LEU A 276 -26.70 9.70 -12.21
N ARG A 277 -27.62 10.67 -12.32
CA ARG A 277 -27.59 11.91 -11.52
C ARG A 277 -28.92 12.20 -10.83
N GLY A 278 -28.87 12.52 -9.54
CA GLY A 278 -29.99 13.11 -8.80
C GLY A 278 -29.89 14.62 -8.58
N GLN A 279 -30.78 15.17 -7.74
CA GLN A 279 -30.81 16.59 -7.36
C GLN A 279 -30.14 16.87 -6.00
N GLY A 280 -29.28 15.95 -5.54
CA GLY A 280 -28.65 15.93 -4.22
C GLY A 280 -29.12 14.75 -3.37
N ALA A 281 -28.25 14.26 -2.49
CA ALA A 281 -28.50 13.09 -1.65
C ALA A 281 -29.71 13.23 -0.71
N ASP A 282 -30.08 14.44 -0.30
CA ASP A 282 -31.26 14.68 0.54
C ASP A 282 -32.55 14.88 -0.28
N ARG A 283 -32.46 14.90 -1.62
CA ARG A 283 -33.59 15.24 -2.50
C ARG A 283 -34.00 14.09 -3.41
N THR A 284 -33.07 13.27 -3.86
CA THR A 284 -33.32 12.15 -4.75
C THR A 284 -32.89 10.86 -4.08
N CYS A 285 -33.81 9.91 -3.90
CA CYS A 285 -33.54 8.60 -3.32
C CYS A 285 -33.93 7.49 -4.29
N LEU A 286 -32.99 6.60 -4.61
CA LEU A 286 -33.30 5.28 -5.17
C LEU A 286 -33.43 4.32 -4.00
N ALA A 287 -34.58 3.68 -3.84
CA ALA A 287 -34.87 2.80 -2.71
C ALA A 287 -35.11 1.37 -3.19
N GLY A 288 -34.32 0.42 -2.69
CA GLY A 288 -34.58 -1.01 -2.85
C GLY A 288 -35.78 -1.46 -1.99
N PRO A 289 -36.39 -2.62 -2.30
CA PRO A 289 -37.56 -3.08 -1.58
C PRO A 289 -37.22 -3.51 -0.14
N GLY A 290 -38.16 -3.27 0.78
CA GLY A 290 -38.04 -3.66 2.19
C GLY A 290 -39.11 -4.64 2.70
N GLN A 291 -40.21 -4.85 1.99
CA GLN A 291 -41.32 -5.68 2.49
C GLN A 291 -41.10 -7.16 2.16
N GLN A 292 -41.52 -8.10 3.04
CA GLN A 292 -41.63 -9.54 2.76
C GLN A 292 -40.34 -10.30 2.37
N GLY A 293 -39.35 -10.37 3.27
CA GLY A 293 -38.14 -11.20 3.12
C GLY A 293 -37.08 -10.60 2.19
N PRO A 294 -35.94 -11.27 1.97
CA PRO A 294 -34.94 -10.78 1.03
C PRO A 294 -35.56 -10.70 -0.37
N LEU A 295 -35.51 -9.50 -0.96
CA LEU A 295 -36.05 -9.22 -2.29
C LEU A 295 -34.99 -8.61 -3.20
N GLN A 296 -35.08 -8.92 -4.50
CA GLN A 296 -34.25 -8.31 -5.53
C GLN A 296 -34.48 -6.78 -5.61
N PRO A 297 -33.46 -6.00 -6.02
CA PRO A 297 -32.23 -6.46 -6.63
C PRO A 297 -31.14 -6.78 -5.59
N TRP A 298 -30.42 -7.89 -5.81
CA TRP A 298 -29.27 -8.26 -4.97
C TRP A 298 -28.05 -7.35 -5.18
N VAL A 299 -27.95 -6.78 -6.39
CA VAL A 299 -27.01 -5.72 -6.76
C VAL A 299 -27.82 -4.55 -7.30
N MET A 300 -27.80 -3.39 -6.65
CA MET A 300 -28.68 -2.28 -7.05
C MET A 300 -28.21 -1.63 -8.36
N ILE A 301 -26.94 -1.27 -8.46
CA ILE A 301 -26.35 -0.65 -9.66
C ILE A 301 -25.09 -1.43 -10.08
N THR A 302 -24.94 -1.68 -11.38
CA THR A 302 -23.74 -2.32 -11.92
C THR A 302 -23.34 -1.79 -13.28
N GLY A 303 -22.09 -2.01 -13.71
CA GLY A 303 -21.59 -1.58 -15.02
C GLY A 303 -20.13 -1.96 -15.26
N ASP A 304 -19.69 -1.93 -16.51
CA ASP A 304 -18.34 -2.36 -16.89
C ASP A 304 -17.35 -1.20 -17.06
N HIS A 305 -17.72 -0.10 -17.69
CA HIS A 305 -16.76 0.99 -17.89
C HIS A 305 -17.40 2.35 -18.11
N ASP A 306 -16.65 3.39 -17.78
CA ASP A 306 -16.90 4.80 -18.10
C ASP A 306 -18.30 5.28 -17.66
N PHE A 307 -18.69 5.03 -16.41
CA PHE A 307 -19.94 5.55 -15.87
C PHE A 307 -19.73 6.32 -14.57
N ILE A 308 -20.66 7.24 -14.30
CA ILE A 308 -20.68 8.11 -13.12
C ILE A 308 -22.00 7.93 -12.38
N ILE A 309 -21.93 7.82 -11.05
CA ILE A 309 -23.09 7.95 -10.16
C ILE A 309 -22.86 9.18 -9.28
N GLU A 310 -23.80 10.13 -9.29
CA GLU A 310 -23.65 11.36 -8.50
C GLU A 310 -24.94 11.98 -7.97
N ASP A 311 -24.79 12.74 -6.89
CA ASP A 311 -25.79 13.66 -6.35
C ASP A 311 -27.12 12.99 -5.97
N LEU A 312 -27.08 11.84 -5.29
CA LEU A 312 -28.28 11.09 -4.88
C LEU A 312 -28.05 10.21 -3.66
N ARG A 313 -29.14 9.68 -3.11
CA ARG A 313 -29.13 8.65 -2.08
C ARG A 313 -29.48 7.28 -2.67
N LEU A 314 -28.70 6.27 -2.30
CA LEU A 314 -29.04 4.86 -2.46
C LEU A 314 -29.46 4.33 -1.09
N PHE A 315 -30.69 3.89 -0.95
CA PHE A 315 -31.19 3.23 0.26
C PHE A 315 -31.49 1.77 -0.07
N THR A 316 -30.65 0.86 0.44
CA THR A 316 -30.75 -0.57 0.13
C THR A 316 -31.05 -1.35 1.41
N VAL A 317 -32.10 -2.18 1.38
CA VAL A 317 -32.40 -3.10 2.48
C VAL A 317 -31.77 -4.46 2.21
N TYR A 318 -32.16 -5.12 1.10
CA TYR A 318 -31.69 -6.46 0.75
C TYR A 318 -30.71 -6.52 -0.41
N SER A 319 -30.34 -5.37 -1.00
CA SER A 319 -29.24 -5.34 -1.95
C SER A 319 -27.93 -5.58 -1.20
N VAL A 320 -27.40 -6.78 -1.39
CA VAL A 320 -26.12 -7.21 -0.83
C VAL A 320 -25.02 -6.25 -1.24
N ILE A 321 -25.04 -5.84 -2.51
CA ILE A 321 -24.12 -4.85 -3.04
C ILE A 321 -24.89 -3.64 -3.58
N ALA A 322 -24.62 -2.43 -3.08
CA ALA A 322 -25.29 -1.24 -3.63
C ALA A 322 -24.73 -0.87 -5.01
N VAL A 323 -23.41 -0.86 -5.16
CA VAL A 323 -22.73 -0.64 -6.45
C VAL A 323 -21.66 -1.68 -6.71
N ALA A 324 -21.75 -2.38 -7.84
CA ALA A 324 -20.76 -3.37 -8.27
C ALA A 324 -20.17 -3.05 -9.66
N ALA A 325 -18.86 -3.12 -9.82
CA ALA A 325 -18.21 -3.10 -11.13
C ALA A 325 -17.06 -4.13 -11.15
N PRO A 326 -16.93 -5.01 -12.16
CA PRO A 326 -17.67 -5.06 -13.43
C PRO A 326 -19.13 -5.51 -13.25
N VAL A 327 -19.84 -5.63 -14.38
CA VAL A 327 -21.23 -6.09 -14.40
C VAL A 327 -21.38 -7.42 -13.65
N PHE A 328 -22.23 -7.42 -12.62
CA PHE A 328 -22.50 -8.58 -11.79
C PHE A 328 -24.00 -8.79 -11.59
N ARG A 329 -24.49 -9.95 -12.04
CA ARG A 329 -25.91 -10.33 -12.04
C ARG A 329 -26.11 -11.65 -11.30
N PRO A 330 -26.00 -11.67 -9.96
CA PRO A 330 -26.18 -12.89 -9.18
C PRO A 330 -27.63 -13.38 -9.29
N ALA A 331 -27.81 -14.69 -9.46
CA ALA A 331 -29.14 -15.31 -9.53
C ALA A 331 -29.84 -15.34 -8.16
N THR A 332 -29.06 -15.46 -7.08
CA THR A 332 -29.58 -15.61 -5.71
C THR A 332 -28.90 -14.64 -4.75
N PHE A 333 -29.49 -14.48 -3.57
CA PHE A 333 -28.95 -13.65 -2.50
C PHE A 333 -27.59 -14.19 -2.01
N GLU A 334 -27.47 -15.51 -1.84
CA GLU A 334 -26.24 -16.24 -1.49
C GLU A 334 -25.13 -15.98 -2.52
N ALA A 335 -25.46 -16.02 -3.81
CA ALA A 335 -24.51 -15.77 -4.88
C ALA A 335 -24.00 -14.33 -4.86
N ALA A 336 -24.84 -13.37 -4.47
CA ALA A 336 -24.44 -11.98 -4.31
C ALA A 336 -23.49 -11.78 -3.11
N PHE A 337 -23.70 -12.52 -2.02
CA PHE A 337 -22.81 -12.53 -0.85
C PHE A 337 -21.40 -13.00 -1.20
N LYS A 338 -21.29 -13.99 -2.08
CA LYS A 338 -20.03 -14.61 -2.50
C LYS A 338 -19.51 -14.06 -3.83
N ALA A 339 -19.63 -12.74 -4.03
CA ALA A 339 -19.31 -12.12 -5.30
C ALA A 339 -17.86 -12.45 -5.75
N PRO A 340 -17.67 -13.06 -6.94
CA PRO A 340 -16.43 -13.75 -7.28
C PRO A 340 -15.34 -12.83 -7.85
N PHE A 341 -15.31 -11.56 -7.46
CA PHE A 341 -14.39 -10.58 -8.08
C PHE A 341 -12.92 -10.89 -7.81
N SER A 342 -12.61 -11.67 -6.78
CA SER A 342 -11.25 -12.17 -6.55
C SER A 342 -10.79 -13.19 -7.60
N TRP A 343 -11.71 -13.79 -8.37
CA TRP A 343 -11.45 -14.92 -9.26
C TRP A 343 -11.87 -14.70 -10.72
N CYS A 344 -12.28 -13.49 -11.12
CA CYS A 344 -12.74 -13.24 -12.50
C CYS A 344 -11.71 -12.47 -13.33
N ASP A 345 -11.62 -12.74 -14.64
CA ASP A 345 -10.71 -12.00 -15.54
C ASP A 345 -11.26 -10.63 -15.95
N THR A 346 -12.57 -10.41 -15.81
CA THR A 346 -13.23 -9.15 -16.19
C THR A 346 -12.79 -8.00 -15.28
N ARG A 347 -12.44 -6.88 -15.89
CA ARG A 347 -12.00 -5.65 -15.20
C ARG A 347 -12.82 -4.47 -15.66
N ALA A 348 -13.41 -3.75 -14.72
CA ALA A 348 -14.08 -2.49 -15.01
C ALA A 348 -13.09 -1.36 -15.30
N ARG A 349 -13.55 -0.24 -15.87
CA ARG A 349 -12.68 0.93 -16.12
C ARG A 349 -13.33 2.27 -15.83
N ASN A 350 -12.59 3.19 -15.23
CA ASN A 350 -12.99 4.59 -15.04
C ASN A 350 -14.35 4.78 -14.34
N ILE A 351 -14.59 4.03 -13.27
CA ILE A 351 -15.83 4.14 -12.49
C ILE A 351 -15.72 5.33 -11.53
N THR A 352 -16.72 6.21 -11.54
CA THR A 352 -16.79 7.33 -10.58
C THR A 352 -18.07 7.32 -9.77
N ILE A 353 -17.93 7.38 -8.44
CA ILE A 353 -19.05 7.50 -7.50
C ILE A 353 -18.76 8.69 -6.60
N ARG A 354 -19.61 9.72 -6.65
CA ARG A 354 -19.33 10.95 -5.90
C ARG A 354 -20.56 11.68 -5.40
N ARG A 355 -20.41 12.35 -4.25
CA ARG A 355 -21.49 13.17 -3.64
C ARG A 355 -22.78 12.37 -3.45
N CYS A 356 -22.65 11.08 -3.14
CA CYS A 356 -23.75 10.18 -2.86
C CYS A 356 -23.87 9.88 -1.36
N ARG A 357 -25.08 9.56 -0.92
CA ARG A 357 -25.33 8.92 0.37
C ARG A 357 -25.76 7.48 0.15
N ILE A 358 -24.96 6.52 0.54
CA ILE A 358 -25.21 5.09 0.31
C ILE A 358 -25.46 4.45 1.67
N GLU A 359 -26.67 3.95 1.86
CA GLU A 359 -27.11 3.36 3.13
C GLU A 359 -27.61 1.95 2.91
N GLN A 360 -26.91 0.98 3.49
CA GLN A 360 -27.37 -0.38 3.60
C GLN A 360 -27.97 -0.59 4.99
N ASP A 361 -29.28 -0.82 5.05
CA ASP A 361 -30.02 -1.06 6.29
C ASP A 361 -30.92 -2.30 6.18
N PRO A 362 -30.33 -3.51 6.24
CA PRO A 362 -31.10 -4.76 6.24
C PRO A 362 -31.94 -4.92 7.52
N LEU A 363 -31.72 -4.08 8.55
CA LEU A 363 -32.47 -4.04 9.80
C LEU A 363 -33.75 -3.18 9.71
N SER A 364 -33.95 -2.44 8.62
CA SER A 364 -35.03 -1.45 8.51
C SER A 364 -36.41 -2.00 8.85
N ASN A 365 -36.64 -3.30 8.60
CA ASN A 365 -37.93 -3.98 8.78
C ASN A 365 -37.99 -4.87 10.03
N LEU A 366 -36.94 -4.90 10.86
CA LEU A 366 -36.96 -5.67 12.11
C LEU A 366 -37.63 -4.89 13.24
N PRO A 367 -38.38 -5.57 14.13
CA PRO A 367 -39.00 -4.95 15.29
C PRO A 367 -38.00 -4.31 16.27
N ARG A 368 -36.77 -4.82 16.30
CA ARG A 368 -35.68 -4.32 17.15
C ARG A 368 -34.44 -4.06 16.30
N ARG A 369 -34.02 -2.80 16.24
CA ARG A 369 -32.85 -2.32 15.48
C ARG A 369 -31.59 -2.31 16.35
N LYS A 370 -31.10 -3.47 16.78
CA LYS A 370 -29.90 -3.59 17.63
C LYS A 370 -29.05 -4.81 17.25
N ASP A 371 -27.73 -4.64 17.26
CA ASP A 371 -26.72 -5.69 16.97
C ASP A 371 -26.83 -6.94 17.86
N ALA A 372 -27.36 -6.77 19.08
CA ALA A 372 -27.51 -7.84 20.07
C ALA A 372 -28.83 -8.62 19.97
N ASP A 373 -29.74 -8.30 19.03
CA ASP A 373 -30.99 -9.04 18.89
C ASP A 373 -30.72 -10.51 18.49
N PRO A 374 -31.21 -11.52 19.24
CA PRO A 374 -30.90 -12.94 18.96
C PRO A 374 -31.40 -13.44 17.60
N VAL A 375 -32.53 -12.92 17.10
CA VAL A 375 -33.11 -13.31 15.80
C VAL A 375 -32.26 -12.72 14.68
N TRP A 376 -31.86 -11.45 14.82
CA TRP A 376 -30.89 -10.84 13.92
C TRP A 376 -29.53 -11.54 13.99
N ARG A 377 -29.04 -11.87 15.19
CA ARG A 377 -27.77 -12.55 15.38
C ARG A 377 -27.74 -13.90 14.68
N LYS A 378 -28.80 -14.70 14.80
CA LYS A 378 -28.92 -15.97 14.10
C LYS A 378 -28.96 -15.75 12.57
N TRP A 379 -29.84 -14.87 12.11
CA TRP A 379 -29.98 -14.56 10.69
C TRP A 379 -28.76 -13.87 10.07
N LEU A 380 -27.93 -13.16 10.84
CA LEU A 380 -26.69 -12.59 10.33
C LEU A 380 -25.58 -13.63 10.39
N MET A 381 -25.41 -14.37 11.50
CA MET A 381 -24.38 -15.41 11.62
C MET A 381 -24.56 -16.56 10.62
N ASP A 382 -25.79 -16.90 10.23
CA ASP A 382 -26.05 -17.88 9.16
C ASP A 382 -25.47 -17.40 7.79
N TRP A 383 -25.15 -16.10 7.63
CA TRP A 383 -24.77 -15.47 6.35
C TRP A 383 -23.44 -14.70 6.38
N THR A 384 -22.96 -14.29 7.56
CA THR A 384 -21.72 -13.53 7.78
C THR A 384 -20.62 -14.33 8.46
N ALA A 385 -20.89 -15.56 8.91
CA ALA A 385 -19.92 -16.35 9.66
C ALA A 385 -19.53 -17.65 8.93
N ASN A 386 -18.44 -17.58 8.16
CA ASN A 386 -17.43 -18.62 8.27
C ASN A 386 -16.24 -18.01 9.02
N ALA A 387 -15.71 -18.78 9.96
CA ALA A 387 -14.84 -18.33 11.05
C ALA A 387 -13.39 -17.99 10.66
N ASP A 388 -13.10 -17.67 9.40
CA ASP A 388 -11.75 -17.31 8.96
C ASP A 388 -11.49 -15.80 8.96
N GLY A 389 -12.52 -14.98 9.16
CA GLY A 389 -12.38 -13.58 9.55
C GLY A 389 -11.89 -12.62 8.46
N GLN A 390 -11.16 -13.11 7.47
CA GLN A 390 -10.64 -12.33 6.35
C GLN A 390 -11.61 -12.28 5.16
N SER A 391 -12.88 -12.65 5.38
CA SER A 391 -13.81 -12.96 4.32
C SER A 391 -14.21 -11.71 3.52
N GLN A 392 -14.17 -11.87 2.20
CA GLN A 392 -14.67 -10.91 1.22
C GLN A 392 -16.18 -11.05 0.97
N ASP A 393 -16.84 -11.88 1.78
CA ASP A 393 -18.23 -12.26 1.62
C ASP A 393 -19.10 -11.39 2.54
N GLY A 394 -20.31 -11.04 2.10
CA GLY A 394 -21.21 -10.24 2.90
C GLY A 394 -21.84 -9.05 2.18
N PHE A 395 -22.50 -8.21 2.96
CA PHE A 395 -22.96 -6.90 2.50
C PHE A 395 -21.76 -5.99 2.23
N VAL A 396 -21.79 -5.31 1.07
CA VAL A 396 -20.76 -4.37 0.65
C VAL A 396 -21.41 -3.16 0.00
N ALA A 397 -21.16 -1.94 0.48
CA ALA A 397 -21.79 -0.78 -0.14
C ALA A 397 -21.25 -0.55 -1.58
N ILE A 398 -19.93 -0.62 -1.76
CA ILE A 398 -19.30 -0.47 -3.09
C ILE A 398 -18.24 -1.55 -3.30
N ARG A 399 -18.37 -2.34 -4.37
CA ARG A 399 -17.39 -3.38 -4.74
C ARG A 399 -16.89 -3.15 -6.16
N ILE A 400 -15.59 -2.90 -6.32
CA ILE A 400 -14.96 -2.60 -7.60
C ILE A 400 -13.80 -3.56 -7.86
N ARG A 401 -13.74 -4.11 -9.08
CA ARG A 401 -12.56 -4.68 -9.71
C ARG A 401 -12.34 -3.95 -11.02
N GLY A 402 -11.21 -3.27 -11.17
CA GLY A 402 -10.97 -2.50 -12.38
C GLY A 402 -9.82 -1.52 -12.31
N ASP A 403 -9.65 -0.78 -13.40
CA ASP A 403 -8.56 0.17 -13.62
C ASP A 403 -9.10 1.59 -13.78
N GLY A 404 -8.54 2.53 -13.01
CA GLY A 404 -8.93 3.93 -13.07
C GLY A 404 -10.30 4.22 -12.47
N GLY A 405 -10.50 5.47 -12.07
CA GLY A 405 -11.74 5.93 -11.43
C GLY A 405 -11.53 6.49 -10.03
N CYS A 406 -12.63 6.88 -9.40
CA CYS A 406 -12.62 7.39 -8.05
C CYS A 406 -13.94 7.17 -7.28
N ILE A 407 -13.81 7.00 -5.96
CA ILE A 407 -14.91 7.06 -5.01
C ILE A 407 -14.63 8.24 -4.10
N GLU A 408 -15.37 9.34 -4.24
CA GLU A 408 -15.06 10.57 -3.52
C GLU A 408 -16.25 11.37 -3.00
N ASP A 409 -16.04 12.05 -1.88
CA ASP A 409 -17.04 12.96 -1.29
C ASP A 409 -18.39 12.28 -1.00
N ASN A 410 -18.38 11.01 -0.60
CA ASN A 410 -19.58 10.24 -0.26
C ASN A 410 -19.79 10.08 1.24
N GLU A 411 -21.04 9.84 1.64
CA GLU A 411 -21.40 9.27 2.94
C GLU A 411 -21.84 7.82 2.72
N ILE A 412 -21.16 6.88 3.37
CA ILE A 412 -21.33 5.43 3.16
C ILE A 412 -21.61 4.77 4.50
N TRP A 413 -22.76 4.11 4.61
CA TRP A 413 -23.16 3.30 5.74
C TRP A 413 -23.31 1.87 5.23
N GLY A 414 -22.24 1.08 5.38
CA GLY A 414 -22.22 -0.32 4.99
C GLY A 414 -22.85 -1.20 6.07
N ALA A 415 -23.73 -2.11 5.69
CA ALA A 415 -24.29 -3.10 6.62
C ALA A 415 -23.25 -4.18 7.00
N GLY A 416 -22.28 -4.39 6.12
CA GLY A 416 -21.01 -5.05 6.37
C GLY A 416 -19.89 -4.10 5.99
N SER A 417 -19.23 -4.36 4.86
CA SER A 417 -18.11 -3.56 4.37
C SER A 417 -18.56 -2.27 3.66
N GLY A 418 -17.78 -1.20 3.80
CA GLY A 418 -17.97 0.04 3.06
C GLY A 418 -17.53 -0.11 1.60
N ILE A 419 -16.23 -0.19 1.38
CA ILE A 419 -15.64 -0.26 0.04
C ILE A 419 -14.73 -1.49 -0.05
N ILE A 420 -14.91 -2.31 -1.08
CA ILE A 420 -13.96 -3.37 -1.45
C ILE A 420 -13.41 -3.10 -2.85
N LEU A 421 -12.09 -2.97 -2.94
CA LEU A 421 -11.33 -2.89 -4.19
C LEU A 421 -10.59 -4.21 -4.40
N THR A 422 -10.97 -4.97 -5.42
CA THR A 422 -10.38 -6.27 -5.72
C THR A 422 -9.50 -6.17 -6.95
N GLY A 423 -8.19 -6.31 -6.78
CA GLY A 423 -7.22 -6.25 -7.87
C GLY A 423 -7.23 -4.92 -8.64
N CYS A 424 -7.53 -3.79 -8.01
CA CYS A 424 -7.69 -2.50 -8.69
C CYS A 424 -6.35 -1.83 -9.03
N SER A 425 -6.30 -1.11 -10.16
CA SER A 425 -5.14 -0.27 -10.51
C SER A 425 -5.50 1.19 -10.73
N HIS A 426 -4.59 2.11 -10.36
CA HIS A 426 -4.74 3.56 -10.62
C HIS A 426 -6.07 4.15 -10.11
N PHE A 427 -6.55 3.67 -8.96
CA PHE A 427 -7.84 4.05 -8.38
C PHE A 427 -7.67 4.98 -7.19
N ARG A 428 -8.64 5.88 -6.95
CA ARG A 428 -8.60 6.83 -5.83
C ARG A 428 -9.85 6.73 -4.95
N VAL A 429 -9.67 6.59 -3.64
CA VAL A 429 -10.73 6.67 -2.63
C VAL A 429 -10.43 7.85 -1.72
N ALA A 430 -11.21 8.92 -1.84
CA ALA A 430 -10.87 10.19 -1.19
C ALA A 430 -12.06 10.91 -0.55
N ARG A 431 -11.86 11.49 0.65
CA ARG A 431 -12.85 12.40 1.27
C ARG A 431 -14.21 11.77 1.54
N ASN A 432 -14.26 10.46 1.79
CA ASN A 432 -15.49 9.77 2.16
C ASN A 432 -15.67 9.73 3.68
N ARG A 433 -16.93 9.71 4.12
CA ARG A 433 -17.32 9.36 5.49
C ARG A 433 -17.90 7.94 5.47
N ILE A 434 -17.18 7.00 6.05
CA ILE A 434 -17.48 5.57 5.97
C ILE A 434 -17.79 5.07 7.37
N LYS A 435 -18.95 4.43 7.49
CA LYS A 435 -19.40 3.73 8.68
C LYS A 435 -19.60 2.26 8.34
N ILE A 436 -19.02 1.38 9.14
CA ILE A 436 -19.03 -0.06 8.87
C ILE A 436 -19.89 -0.87 9.84
N GLY A 437 -20.56 -1.86 9.28
CA GLY A 437 -21.42 -2.78 9.99
C GLY A 437 -20.67 -4.02 10.48
N CYS A 438 -21.42 -5.04 10.85
CA CYS A 438 -20.89 -6.24 11.50
C CYS A 438 -20.02 -7.07 10.55
N ALA A 439 -18.87 -7.54 11.05
CA ALA A 439 -17.84 -8.26 10.30
C ALA A 439 -17.34 -7.51 9.03
N GLY A 440 -17.62 -6.21 8.94
CA GLY A 440 -17.33 -5.39 7.79
C GLY A 440 -15.93 -4.79 7.83
N HIS A 441 -15.46 -4.40 6.63
CA HIS A 441 -14.24 -3.65 6.42
C HIS A 441 -14.55 -2.21 5.97
N GLY A 442 -13.77 -1.21 6.39
CA GLY A 442 -13.93 0.18 5.93
C GLY A 442 -13.64 0.34 4.45
N ILE A 443 -12.36 0.22 4.12
CA ILE A 443 -11.81 0.18 2.78
C ILE A 443 -10.91 -1.05 2.73
N TYR A 444 -11.34 -2.06 1.97
CA TYR A 444 -10.63 -3.30 1.80
C TYR A 444 -9.99 -3.35 0.41
N VAL A 445 -8.67 -3.25 0.34
CA VAL A 445 -7.90 -3.41 -0.90
C VAL A 445 -7.33 -4.81 -0.91
N MET A 446 -7.87 -5.67 -1.77
CA MET A 446 -7.54 -7.08 -1.73
C MET A 446 -6.94 -7.58 -3.04
N GLY A 447 -5.99 -8.50 -2.89
CA GLY A 447 -5.60 -9.49 -3.87
C GLY A 447 -6.18 -10.87 -3.57
N HIS A 448 -5.91 -11.86 -4.43
CA HIS A 448 -6.19 -13.25 -4.13
C HIS A 448 -5.27 -14.20 -4.90
N MET A 449 -4.93 -15.34 -4.28
CA MET A 449 -4.25 -16.47 -4.91
C MET A 449 -5.04 -17.75 -4.58
N SER A 450 -5.31 -18.58 -5.58
CA SER A 450 -5.96 -19.87 -5.39
C SER A 450 -5.27 -20.95 -6.21
N TRP A 451 -5.37 -22.19 -5.77
CA TRP A 451 -4.92 -23.37 -6.52
C TRP A 451 -6.15 -24.16 -6.95
N PRO A 452 -6.11 -24.86 -8.11
CA PRO A 452 -7.15 -25.83 -8.44
C PRO A 452 -7.33 -26.84 -7.30
N LEU A 453 -8.56 -27.27 -7.05
CA LEU A 453 -8.86 -28.22 -5.96
C LEU A 453 -8.12 -29.56 -6.13
N ASP A 454 -7.90 -29.99 -7.37
CA ASP A 454 -7.18 -31.21 -7.72
C ASP A 454 -5.68 -30.98 -7.96
N TRP A 455 -5.15 -29.78 -7.73
CA TRP A 455 -3.74 -29.44 -7.98
C TRP A 455 -2.74 -30.44 -7.37
N ALA A 456 -3.04 -30.92 -6.16
CA ALA A 456 -2.17 -31.86 -5.45
C ALA A 456 -2.23 -33.30 -6.01
N THR A 457 -3.29 -33.67 -6.73
CA THR A 457 -3.58 -35.04 -7.16
C THR A 457 -3.62 -35.24 -8.68
N ASN A 458 -3.81 -34.16 -9.45
CA ASN A 458 -3.87 -34.18 -10.91
C ASN A 458 -2.57 -33.61 -11.52
N PRO A 459 -1.76 -34.43 -12.21
CA PRO A 459 -0.51 -33.97 -12.83
C PRO A 459 -0.70 -32.98 -13.97
N ASP A 460 -1.91 -32.88 -14.54
CA ASP A 460 -2.27 -31.99 -15.65
C ASP A 460 -3.05 -30.76 -15.20
N ALA A 461 -3.36 -30.61 -13.91
CA ALA A 461 -3.98 -29.40 -13.38
C ALA A 461 -3.06 -28.21 -13.66
N LYS A 462 -3.60 -27.16 -14.27
CA LYS A 462 -2.88 -25.88 -14.46
C LYS A 462 -3.09 -25.00 -13.22
N PRO A 463 -2.06 -24.36 -12.66
CA PRO A 463 -2.26 -23.46 -11.53
C PRO A 463 -3.13 -22.27 -11.97
N HIS A 464 -3.90 -21.67 -11.05
CA HIS A 464 -4.47 -20.37 -11.38
C HIS A 464 -3.33 -19.34 -11.45
N PRO A 465 -3.28 -18.52 -12.50
CA PRO A 465 -2.22 -17.54 -12.66
C PRO A 465 -2.30 -16.47 -11.56
N VAL A 466 -1.15 -16.08 -11.02
CA VAL A 466 -1.04 -14.88 -10.15
C VAL A 466 -0.91 -13.63 -11.02
N ILE A 467 -1.89 -13.40 -11.88
CA ILE A 467 -1.88 -12.28 -12.82
C ILE A 467 -3.13 -11.43 -12.61
N GLY A 468 -2.92 -10.15 -12.28
CA GLY A 468 -4.00 -9.15 -12.21
C GLY A 468 -5.00 -9.33 -11.07
N SER A 469 -4.72 -10.20 -10.09
CA SER A 469 -5.58 -10.39 -8.93
C SER A 469 -5.29 -9.41 -7.79
N TYR A 470 -4.09 -8.82 -7.71
CA TYR A 470 -3.67 -7.88 -6.66
C TYR A 470 -3.77 -6.42 -7.10
N SER A 471 -3.91 -5.52 -6.13
CA SER A 471 -4.10 -4.09 -6.39
C SER A 471 -2.76 -3.36 -6.54
N ASN A 472 -2.69 -2.34 -7.39
CA ASN A 472 -1.49 -1.52 -7.51
C ASN A 472 -1.85 -0.04 -7.73
N ARG A 473 -0.99 0.88 -7.26
CA ARG A 473 -1.14 2.32 -7.55
C ARG A 473 -2.51 2.86 -7.09
N VAL A 474 -2.91 2.52 -5.86
CA VAL A 474 -4.16 2.96 -5.24
C VAL A 474 -3.89 4.11 -4.27
N LEU A 475 -4.71 5.16 -4.31
CA LEU A 475 -4.72 6.25 -3.34
C LEU A 475 -5.89 6.08 -2.37
N ILE A 476 -5.62 6.05 -1.07
CA ILE A 476 -6.61 6.12 0.01
C ILE A 476 -6.31 7.34 0.86
N GLU A 477 -7.13 8.38 0.81
CA GLU A 477 -6.79 9.61 1.49
C GLU A 477 -7.95 10.44 2.01
N GLU A 478 -7.69 11.20 3.07
CA GLU A 478 -8.64 12.19 3.59
C GLU A 478 -10.01 11.57 3.94
N ASN A 479 -10.09 10.25 4.15
CA ASN A 479 -11.32 9.56 4.53
C ASN A 479 -11.48 9.57 6.05
N ARG A 480 -12.73 9.57 6.50
CA ARG A 480 -13.10 9.28 7.90
C ARG A 480 -13.76 7.92 7.96
N ILE A 481 -13.20 6.99 8.71
CA ILE A 481 -13.64 5.60 8.78
C ILE A 481 -13.90 5.25 10.25
N GLU A 482 -15.14 4.90 10.56
CA GLU A 482 -15.60 4.62 11.93
C GLU A 482 -16.47 3.37 11.99
N ALA A 483 -16.53 2.74 13.16
CA ALA A 483 -17.46 1.64 13.38
C ALA A 483 -18.88 2.17 13.58
N HIS A 484 -19.85 1.56 12.90
CA HIS A 484 -21.27 1.69 13.26
C HIS A 484 -21.75 0.49 14.08
N SER A 485 -21.15 -0.68 13.88
CA SER A 485 -21.42 -1.90 14.65
C SER A 485 -20.33 -2.15 15.71
N GLU A 486 -20.75 -2.70 16.85
CA GLU A 486 -19.86 -3.22 17.91
C GLU A 486 -19.00 -4.42 17.45
N ARG A 487 -19.35 -5.00 16.30
CA ARG A 487 -18.67 -6.13 15.66
C ARG A 487 -18.02 -5.74 14.33
N ALA A 488 -17.79 -4.45 14.12
CA ALA A 488 -16.86 -4.00 13.10
C ALA A 488 -15.51 -4.71 13.29
N ARG A 489 -14.84 -5.02 12.17
CA ARG A 489 -13.60 -5.80 12.17
C ARG A 489 -12.42 -4.91 11.81
N ASP A 490 -12.28 -4.54 10.54
CA ASP A 490 -11.09 -3.82 10.05
C ASP A 490 -11.47 -2.51 9.36
N PHE A 491 -10.60 -1.50 9.43
CA PHE A 491 -10.88 -0.22 8.76
C PHE A 491 -10.21 -0.10 7.40
N CYS A 492 -8.90 0.10 7.32
CA CYS A 492 -8.18 0.25 6.06
C CYS A 492 -7.22 -0.92 5.86
N TYR A 493 -7.64 -1.91 5.09
CA TYR A 493 -6.98 -3.22 5.06
C TYR A 493 -6.43 -3.52 3.67
N PHE A 494 -5.13 -3.72 3.53
CA PHE A 494 -4.48 -4.22 2.33
C PHE A 494 -4.19 -5.72 2.53
N ASN A 495 -4.82 -6.61 1.75
CA ASN A 495 -4.64 -8.06 1.90
C ASN A 495 -4.18 -8.74 0.61
N TYR A 496 -3.37 -9.79 0.74
CA TYR A 496 -2.88 -10.62 -0.36
C TYR A 496 -2.17 -9.83 -1.48
N GLY A 497 -1.32 -8.88 -1.07
CA GLY A 497 -0.39 -8.16 -1.95
C GLY A 497 -0.94 -6.87 -2.53
N ALA A 498 -0.11 -5.83 -2.51
CA ALA A 498 -0.37 -4.56 -3.19
C ALA A 498 0.94 -3.82 -3.45
N GLU A 499 1.00 -3.06 -4.55
CA GLU A 499 2.22 -2.34 -4.93
C GLU A 499 1.96 -0.86 -5.18
N PHE A 500 2.88 -0.01 -4.72
CA PHE A 500 2.89 1.43 -4.94
C PHE A 500 1.62 2.15 -4.49
N CYS A 501 0.99 1.72 -3.39
CA CYS A 501 -0.17 2.42 -2.83
C CYS A 501 0.21 3.46 -1.79
N LEU A 502 -0.65 4.46 -1.62
CA LEU A 502 -0.50 5.53 -0.64
C LEU A 502 -1.76 5.64 0.21
N ALA A 503 -1.60 5.52 1.52
CA ALA A 503 -2.64 5.75 2.52
C ALA A 503 -2.27 7.00 3.32
N ALA A 504 -2.98 8.11 3.10
CA ALA A 504 -2.58 9.39 3.66
C ALA A 504 -3.71 10.21 4.28
N ARG A 505 -3.45 10.79 5.46
CA ARG A 505 -4.33 11.78 6.09
C ARG A 505 -5.75 11.26 6.31
N ASN A 506 -5.91 9.96 6.53
CA ASN A 506 -7.18 9.38 6.95
C ASN A 506 -7.36 9.53 8.45
N HIS A 507 -8.61 9.62 8.90
CA HIS A 507 -9.00 9.50 10.29
C HIS A 507 -9.73 8.18 10.47
N ILE A 508 -9.13 7.28 11.25
CA ILE A 508 -9.53 5.88 11.39
C ILE A 508 -9.83 5.61 12.88
N GLY A 509 -11.03 5.11 13.15
CA GLY A 509 -11.53 4.88 14.50
C GLY A 509 -12.51 5.96 14.98
N PRO A 510 -13.24 5.67 16.08
CA PRO A 510 -13.04 4.54 16.98
C PRO A 510 -13.73 3.25 16.54
N MET A 511 -13.27 2.13 17.11
CA MET A 511 -13.91 0.80 17.03
C MET A 511 -13.98 0.16 18.42
N GLN A 512 -14.99 -0.67 18.67
CA GLN A 512 -14.93 -1.56 19.81
C GLN A 512 -13.87 -2.63 19.55
N VAL A 513 -12.80 -2.59 20.34
CA VAL A 513 -11.72 -3.57 20.25
C VAL A 513 -12.28 -4.96 20.59
N ASN A 514 -12.32 -5.81 19.58
CA ASN A 514 -12.59 -7.24 19.68
C ASN A 514 -11.40 -8.01 19.06
N ASN A 515 -11.59 -9.24 18.56
CA ASN A 515 -10.50 -10.03 17.98
C ASN A 515 -10.26 -9.64 16.50
N ASP A 516 -9.00 -9.56 16.06
CA ASP A 516 -8.60 -9.09 14.71
C ASP A 516 -9.28 -7.77 14.32
N CYS A 517 -8.77 -6.65 14.86
CA CYS A 517 -9.42 -5.34 14.84
C CYS A 517 -8.49 -4.25 14.32
N GLU A 518 -7.98 -4.42 13.10
CA GLU A 518 -6.92 -3.56 12.59
C GLU A 518 -7.42 -2.21 12.06
N GLY A 519 -6.75 -1.13 12.46
CA GLY A 519 -7.01 0.21 11.95
C GLY A 519 -6.51 0.36 10.51
N LEU A 520 -5.20 0.25 10.31
CA LEU A 520 -4.57 0.27 9.01
C LEU A 520 -3.60 -0.91 8.89
N ALA A 521 -3.93 -1.90 8.08
CA ALA A 521 -3.16 -3.14 8.00
C ALA A 521 -2.67 -3.48 6.61
N PHE A 522 -1.59 -4.23 6.60
CA PHE A 522 -1.02 -4.93 5.47
C PHE A 522 -0.91 -6.37 5.89
N HIS A 523 -1.56 -7.27 5.18
CA HIS A 523 -1.62 -8.66 5.57
C HIS A 523 -1.37 -9.55 4.37
N LEU A 524 -0.28 -10.33 4.40
CA LEU A 524 0.15 -11.12 3.27
C LEU A 524 0.59 -12.51 3.70
N TRP A 525 -0.07 -13.51 3.08
CA TRP A 525 0.38 -14.90 3.05
C TRP A 525 0.90 -15.20 1.63
N PRO A 526 2.18 -14.96 1.32
CA PRO A 526 2.72 -15.23 -0.01
C PRO A 526 3.17 -16.69 -0.12
N ALA A 527 2.90 -17.35 -1.24
CA ALA A 527 3.63 -18.55 -1.61
C ALA A 527 5.07 -18.14 -1.98
N LYS A 528 6.07 -18.72 -1.30
CA LYS A 528 7.49 -18.53 -1.63
C LYS A 528 8.19 -19.84 -1.94
N TRP A 529 8.81 -19.91 -3.11
CA TRP A 529 9.57 -21.06 -3.58
C TRP A 529 11.07 -20.76 -3.58
N ALA A 530 11.80 -21.29 -2.62
CA ALA A 530 13.19 -20.93 -2.33
C ALA A 530 14.22 -22.05 -2.61
N LYS A 531 13.77 -23.25 -3.00
CA LYS A 531 14.65 -24.36 -3.43
C LYS A 531 15.26 -24.13 -4.82
N PRO A 532 14.54 -23.56 -5.82
CA PRO A 532 15.14 -23.26 -7.11
C PRO A 532 16.35 -22.35 -7.00
N LYS A 533 17.28 -22.50 -7.93
CA LYS A 533 18.34 -21.54 -8.24
C LYS A 533 18.12 -20.96 -9.63
N VAL A 534 18.86 -19.91 -9.95
CA VAL A 534 18.85 -19.32 -11.29
C VAL A 534 20.26 -19.13 -11.83
N ALA A 535 20.44 -19.36 -13.14
CA ALA A 535 21.66 -19.06 -13.87
C ALA A 535 21.40 -17.92 -14.87
N CYS A 536 22.20 -16.85 -14.80
CA CYS A 536 22.10 -15.72 -15.72
C CYS A 536 22.53 -16.14 -17.13
N MET A 537 21.66 -15.95 -18.12
CA MET A 537 21.94 -16.20 -19.53
C MET A 537 22.16 -14.89 -20.30
N ALA A 538 21.38 -13.87 -19.97
CA ALA A 538 21.47 -12.51 -20.48
C ALA A 538 21.05 -11.54 -19.35
N PRO A 539 21.24 -10.22 -19.49
CA PRO A 539 20.93 -9.26 -18.43
C PRO A 539 19.51 -9.38 -17.84
N THR A 540 18.53 -9.80 -18.65
CA THR A 540 17.14 -10.03 -18.25
C THR A 540 16.66 -11.48 -18.40
N ARG A 541 17.52 -12.42 -18.84
CA ARG A 541 17.11 -13.82 -19.10
C ARG A 541 17.85 -14.78 -18.18
N TYR A 542 17.09 -15.62 -17.48
CA TYR A 542 17.60 -16.54 -16.48
C TYR A 542 17.07 -17.96 -16.70
N ARG A 543 17.93 -18.96 -16.52
CA ARG A 543 17.55 -20.37 -16.46
C ARG A 543 17.27 -20.79 -15.03
N ILE A 544 16.10 -21.36 -14.79
CA ILE A 544 15.70 -22.01 -13.55
C ILE A 544 16.45 -23.35 -13.43
N LEU A 545 17.07 -23.55 -12.26
CA LEU A 545 17.71 -24.80 -11.85
C LEU A 545 16.92 -25.33 -10.64
N ASP A 546 16.03 -26.29 -10.87
CA ASP A 546 15.06 -26.76 -9.89
C ASP A 546 15.05 -28.29 -9.80
N PRO A 547 16.03 -28.90 -9.10
CA PRO A 547 16.16 -30.36 -9.02
C PRO A 547 14.98 -31.01 -8.28
N ASP A 548 14.32 -30.27 -7.40
CA ASP A 548 13.19 -30.74 -6.61
C ASP A 548 11.84 -30.55 -7.33
N GLY A 549 11.83 -29.86 -8.48
CA GLY A 549 10.63 -29.55 -9.24
C GLY A 549 9.65 -28.64 -8.51
N GLU A 550 10.13 -27.80 -7.60
CA GLU A 550 9.33 -26.90 -6.76
C GLU A 550 8.56 -25.83 -7.54
N VAL A 551 9.07 -25.37 -8.68
CA VAL A 551 8.43 -24.40 -9.58
C VAL A 551 8.16 -24.98 -10.98
N ARG A 552 8.12 -26.31 -11.08
CA ARG A 552 7.95 -27.01 -12.37
C ARG A 552 6.56 -26.76 -12.99
N ARG A 553 5.51 -26.66 -12.18
CA ARG A 553 4.12 -26.55 -12.63
C ARG A 553 3.54 -25.15 -12.45
N GLU A 554 4.20 -24.32 -11.67
CA GLU A 554 3.76 -23.03 -11.14
C GLU A 554 3.71 -21.94 -12.23
N GLU A 555 2.69 -21.09 -12.20
CA GLU A 555 2.68 -19.88 -13.02
C GLU A 555 3.57 -18.83 -12.37
N LEU A 556 4.63 -18.44 -13.07
CA LEU A 556 5.62 -17.49 -12.56
C LEU A 556 5.47 -16.12 -13.20
N VAL A 557 4.76 -15.96 -14.33
CA VAL A 557 4.51 -14.65 -14.92
C VAL A 557 3.70 -13.80 -13.93
N GLY A 558 4.18 -12.60 -13.63
CA GLY A 558 3.62 -11.72 -12.59
C GLY A 558 4.14 -11.99 -11.17
N SER A 559 4.82 -13.11 -10.93
CA SER A 559 5.54 -13.38 -9.68
C SER A 559 6.82 -12.54 -9.57
N VAL A 560 7.39 -12.49 -8.36
CA VAL A 560 8.63 -11.76 -8.10
C VAL A 560 9.76 -12.73 -7.80
N LEU A 561 10.87 -12.60 -8.55
CA LEU A 561 12.15 -13.20 -8.23
C LEU A 561 12.88 -12.30 -7.21
N GLN A 562 12.99 -12.78 -5.97
CA GLN A 562 13.65 -12.11 -4.86
C GLN A 562 15.04 -12.68 -4.61
N VAL A 563 16.02 -11.82 -4.32
CA VAL A 563 17.32 -12.23 -3.76
C VAL A 563 17.28 -12.04 -2.25
N LEU A 564 17.20 -13.16 -1.54
CA LEU A 564 16.90 -13.23 -0.11
C LEU A 564 18.15 -13.27 0.76
N ASP A 565 19.27 -13.73 0.20
CA ASP A 565 20.57 -13.74 0.87
C ASP A 565 21.70 -13.89 -0.15
N GLY A 566 22.92 -13.64 0.28
CA GLY A 566 24.13 -13.68 -0.53
C GLY A 566 24.19 -12.58 -1.58
N ALA A 567 24.98 -12.82 -2.62
CA ALA A 567 25.28 -11.86 -3.68
C ALA A 567 24.01 -11.21 -4.26
N GLY A 568 23.88 -9.90 -4.06
CA GLY A 568 22.80 -9.10 -4.62
C GLY A 568 21.54 -9.03 -3.76
N ILE A 569 21.65 -9.35 -2.46
CA ILE A 569 20.57 -9.33 -1.47
C ILE A 569 19.69 -8.08 -1.54
N GLY A 570 18.38 -8.28 -1.35
CA GLY A 570 17.37 -7.23 -1.31
C GLY A 570 16.89 -6.76 -2.68
N GLN A 571 17.43 -7.29 -3.77
CA GLN A 571 16.93 -6.98 -5.12
C GLN A 571 15.72 -7.85 -5.50
N LEU A 572 14.74 -7.21 -6.13
CA LEU A 572 13.50 -7.84 -6.61
C LEU A 572 13.33 -7.60 -8.11
N ARG A 573 12.84 -8.59 -8.84
CA ARG A 573 12.49 -8.48 -10.27
C ARG A 573 11.18 -9.18 -10.57
N THR A 574 10.34 -8.55 -11.39
CA THR A 574 9.08 -9.17 -11.80
C THR A 574 9.35 -10.08 -13.00
N VAL A 575 8.86 -11.31 -12.95
CA VAL A 575 8.92 -12.22 -14.09
C VAL A 575 7.86 -11.81 -15.11
N VAL A 576 8.28 -11.47 -16.32
CA VAL A 576 7.42 -10.96 -17.41
C VAL A 576 7.12 -12.01 -18.47
N ALA A 577 7.97 -13.05 -18.60
CA ALA A 577 7.73 -14.18 -19.48
C ALA A 577 8.40 -15.45 -18.93
N ARG A 578 7.87 -16.62 -19.34
CA ARG A 578 8.43 -17.93 -19.02
C ARG A 578 8.34 -18.86 -20.24
N GLU A 579 9.44 -19.53 -20.58
CA GLU A 579 9.52 -20.58 -21.59
C GLU A 579 10.21 -21.81 -20.99
N GLY A 580 9.42 -22.80 -20.59
CA GLY A 580 9.93 -23.99 -19.90
C GLY A 580 10.65 -23.64 -18.60
N ASN A 581 11.97 -23.85 -18.59
CA ASN A 581 12.85 -23.54 -17.46
C ASN A 581 13.57 -22.19 -17.61
N GLU A 582 13.14 -21.33 -18.53
CA GLU A 582 13.72 -20.01 -18.71
C GLU A 582 12.69 -18.94 -18.36
N VAL A 583 13.13 -17.89 -17.67
CA VAL A 583 12.32 -16.74 -17.31
C VAL A 583 12.96 -15.46 -17.80
N GLU A 584 12.13 -14.52 -18.23
CA GLU A 584 12.50 -13.14 -18.50
C GLU A 584 12.02 -12.25 -17.37
N ILE A 585 12.89 -11.35 -16.91
CA ILE A 585 12.61 -10.38 -15.85
C ILE A 585 12.45 -8.96 -16.41
N ASP A 586 11.71 -8.12 -15.69
CA ASP A 586 11.35 -6.74 -16.07
C ASP A 586 12.55 -5.82 -16.36
N ARG A 587 13.67 -6.02 -15.67
CA ARG A 587 14.90 -5.22 -15.82
C ARG A 587 16.13 -5.94 -15.27
N PRO A 588 17.36 -5.62 -15.71
CA PRO A 588 18.56 -6.26 -15.20
C PRO A 588 18.75 -6.08 -13.69
N PHE A 589 19.36 -7.07 -13.03
CA PHE A 589 19.92 -6.90 -11.69
C PHE A 589 21.10 -5.93 -11.71
N ARG A 590 21.23 -5.07 -10.69
CA ARG A 590 22.42 -4.21 -10.53
C ARG A 590 23.65 -5.05 -10.18
N TYR A 591 23.42 -6.08 -9.36
CA TYR A 591 24.36 -7.18 -9.16
C TYR A 591 23.58 -8.49 -9.29
N PRO A 592 23.79 -9.30 -10.34
CA PRO A 592 23.01 -10.51 -10.56
C PRO A 592 23.29 -11.56 -9.47
N PRO A 593 22.29 -12.35 -9.06
CA PRO A 593 22.50 -13.42 -8.08
C PRO A 593 23.53 -14.43 -8.60
N GLY A 594 24.37 -14.92 -7.69
CA GLY A 594 25.39 -15.96 -7.95
C GLY A 594 24.96 -17.34 -7.46
N SER A 595 25.87 -18.32 -7.53
CA SER A 595 25.66 -19.69 -7.02
C SER A 595 25.30 -19.72 -5.53
N ASP A 596 25.87 -18.78 -4.78
CA ASP A 596 25.78 -18.73 -3.32
C ASP A 596 24.59 -17.88 -2.86
N SER A 597 23.89 -17.22 -3.79
CA SER A 597 22.69 -16.44 -3.49
C SER A 597 21.53 -17.38 -3.13
N VAL A 598 20.75 -16.98 -2.12
CA VAL A 598 19.44 -17.58 -1.86
C VAL A 598 18.41 -16.74 -2.62
N ILE A 599 17.62 -17.38 -3.46
CA ILE A 599 16.56 -16.74 -4.23
C ILE A 599 15.22 -17.35 -3.89
N ALA A 600 14.14 -16.61 -4.09
CA ALA A 600 12.81 -17.20 -4.15
C ALA A 600 11.96 -16.57 -5.25
N PHE A 601 11.09 -17.38 -5.82
CA PHE A 601 9.92 -16.88 -6.52
C PHE A 601 8.81 -16.66 -5.48
N SER A 602 8.14 -15.50 -5.51
CA SER A 602 7.07 -15.17 -4.58
C SER A 602 5.81 -14.68 -5.28
N ALA A 603 4.66 -15.18 -4.84
CA ALA A 603 3.37 -14.80 -5.37
C ALA A 603 2.27 -14.85 -4.27
N PRO A 604 1.37 -13.86 -4.17
CA PRO A 604 1.41 -12.57 -4.85
C PRO A 604 2.68 -11.76 -4.47
N PRO A 605 2.98 -10.68 -5.20
CA PRO A 605 4.13 -9.84 -4.89
C PRO A 605 4.13 -9.34 -3.43
N PRO A 606 5.31 -9.09 -2.83
CA PRO A 606 5.42 -8.42 -1.55
C PRO A 606 4.69 -7.08 -1.56
N PHE A 607 4.27 -6.58 -0.40
CA PHE A 607 3.82 -5.19 -0.31
C PHE A 607 4.98 -4.25 -0.63
N ARG A 608 4.97 -3.68 -1.84
CA ARG A 608 6.13 -2.98 -2.39
C ARG A 608 5.86 -1.49 -2.58
N GLY A 609 6.77 -0.63 -2.13
CA GLY A 609 6.68 0.81 -2.39
C GLY A 609 5.52 1.49 -1.66
N MET A 610 5.04 0.90 -0.56
CA MET A 610 3.88 1.41 0.17
C MET A 610 4.24 2.67 0.97
N THR A 611 3.30 3.59 1.08
CA THR A 611 3.50 4.88 1.78
C THR A 611 2.31 5.17 2.69
N VAL A 612 2.52 5.14 4.02
CA VAL A 612 1.50 5.34 5.06
C VAL A 612 1.84 6.60 5.82
N VAL A 613 1.10 7.68 5.59
CA VAL A 613 1.55 9.00 6.04
C VAL A 613 0.48 9.90 6.63
N ASP A 614 0.83 10.59 7.71
CA ASP A 614 -0.01 11.61 8.36
C ASP A 614 -1.44 11.13 8.70
N ASN A 615 -1.66 9.82 8.91
CA ASN A 615 -2.96 9.29 9.34
C ASN A 615 -3.15 9.48 10.84
N ILE A 616 -4.41 9.61 11.25
CA ILE A 616 -4.82 9.52 12.66
C ILE A 616 -5.54 8.18 12.82
N VAL A 617 -5.00 7.33 13.68
CA VAL A 617 -5.58 6.02 13.99
C VAL A 617 -5.72 5.89 15.50
N GLU A 618 -6.95 5.71 15.97
CA GLU A 618 -7.27 5.71 17.39
C GLU A 618 -8.29 4.63 17.76
N HIS A 619 -8.18 4.09 18.97
CA HIS A 619 -9.14 3.11 19.51
C HIS A 619 -9.41 1.92 18.56
N THR A 620 -8.34 1.22 18.15
CA THR A 620 -8.40 -0.03 17.35
C THR A 620 -7.67 -1.16 18.10
N GLY A 621 -7.61 -2.37 17.56
CA GLY A 621 -6.77 -3.45 18.11
C GLY A 621 -5.28 -3.16 17.87
N ALA A 622 -4.88 -3.13 16.60
CA ALA A 622 -3.62 -2.56 16.14
C ALA A 622 -3.90 -1.33 15.27
N ASN A 623 -3.16 -0.23 15.47
CA ASN A 623 -3.35 1.02 14.73
C ASN A 623 -2.75 0.87 13.34
N ILE A 624 -1.47 0.53 13.25
CA ILE A 624 -0.77 0.24 11.99
C ILE A 624 -0.07 -1.12 12.10
N LEU A 625 -0.48 -2.05 11.25
CA LEU A 625 0.02 -3.42 11.22
C LEU A 625 0.69 -3.72 9.87
N LEU A 626 1.99 -4.03 9.87
CA LEU A 626 2.69 -4.60 8.72
C LEU A 626 2.91 -6.09 8.96
N TRP A 627 2.05 -6.94 8.40
CA TRP A 627 2.07 -8.39 8.57
C TRP A 627 2.49 -9.12 7.30
N GLY A 628 3.56 -9.92 7.42
CA GLY A 628 4.10 -10.71 6.32
C GLY A 628 5.21 -9.97 5.56
N ASP A 629 5.18 -10.02 4.23
CA ASP A 629 6.31 -9.63 3.36
C ASP A 629 6.19 -8.19 2.83
N THR A 630 7.06 -7.30 3.28
CA THR A 630 7.09 -5.88 2.88
C THR A 630 8.44 -5.46 2.30
N GLN A 631 8.41 -4.58 1.30
CA GLN A 631 9.61 -4.02 0.67
C GLN A 631 9.46 -2.52 0.34
N ASP A 632 10.44 -1.69 0.72
CA ASP A 632 10.46 -0.23 0.42
C ASP A 632 9.20 0.47 0.96
N VAL A 633 8.87 0.18 2.21
CA VAL A 633 7.70 0.72 2.92
C VAL A 633 8.09 1.88 3.81
N VAL A 634 7.29 2.95 3.77
CA VAL A 634 7.46 4.13 4.63
C VAL A 634 6.20 4.33 5.47
N VAL A 635 6.39 4.42 6.79
CA VAL A 635 5.37 4.81 7.78
C VAL A 635 5.84 6.12 8.41
N ASP A 636 5.32 7.26 7.95
CA ASP A 636 5.83 8.60 8.32
C ASP A 636 4.74 9.54 8.86
N GLY A 637 4.95 10.11 10.05
CA GLY A 637 4.09 11.19 10.55
C GLY A 637 2.72 10.79 11.09
N ASN A 638 2.44 9.50 11.27
CA ASN A 638 1.13 9.04 11.74
C ASN A 638 0.97 9.31 13.24
N LEU A 639 -0.27 9.53 13.65
CA LEU A 639 -0.69 9.60 15.05
C LEU A 639 -1.44 8.32 15.40
N CYS A 640 -0.86 7.51 16.27
CA CYS A 640 -1.42 6.26 16.80
C CYS A 640 -1.75 6.47 18.27
N ARG A 641 -3.01 6.24 18.66
CA ARG A 641 -3.49 6.46 20.03
C ARG A 641 -4.38 5.34 20.57
N ASP A 642 -4.33 5.21 21.89
CA ASP A 642 -5.33 4.51 22.71
C ASP A 642 -5.45 2.98 22.50
N ASN A 643 -4.49 2.31 21.83
CA ASN A 643 -4.23 0.86 21.92
C ASN A 643 -2.99 0.46 21.06
N GLY A 644 -2.87 -0.76 20.52
CA GLY A 644 -1.69 -1.23 19.80
C GLY A 644 -1.26 -0.30 18.68
N HIS A 645 0.01 0.12 18.63
CA HIS A 645 0.43 1.23 17.77
C HIS A 645 0.97 0.79 16.41
N ILE A 646 2.29 0.66 16.25
CA ILE A 646 2.91 0.36 14.94
C ILE A 646 3.71 -0.93 15.07
N THR A 647 3.27 -2.00 14.42
CA THR A 647 3.96 -3.30 14.50
C THR A 647 4.37 -3.80 13.12
N VAL A 648 5.58 -4.35 13.05
CA VAL A 648 6.13 -4.97 11.83
C VAL A 648 6.46 -6.42 12.13
N TRP A 649 5.71 -7.33 11.55
CA TRP A 649 5.78 -8.75 11.88
C TRP A 649 6.70 -9.50 10.92
N SER A 650 7.48 -10.43 11.47
CA SER A 650 8.03 -11.54 10.70
C SER A 650 7.13 -12.76 10.86
N ILE A 651 6.71 -13.36 9.74
CA ILE A 651 5.77 -14.48 9.69
C ILE A 651 6.42 -15.65 8.98
N ARG A 652 6.30 -16.87 9.53
CA ARG A 652 6.84 -18.10 8.93
C ARG A 652 5.93 -19.31 9.18
N SER A 653 5.27 -19.84 8.14
CA SER A 653 4.43 -21.05 8.20
C SER A 653 4.85 -22.08 7.15
N ALA A 654 4.96 -23.35 7.59
CA ALA A 654 5.31 -24.48 6.71
C ALA A 654 4.07 -25.12 6.07
N ALA A 655 2.97 -25.25 6.82
CA ALA A 655 1.80 -26.02 6.43
C ALA A 655 0.89 -25.26 5.45
N ALA A 656 0.80 -23.94 5.58
CA ALA A 656 0.10 -23.07 4.65
C ALA A 656 1.09 -22.57 3.59
N GLN A 657 1.34 -23.38 2.56
CA GLN A 657 2.00 -22.96 1.31
C GLN A 657 3.31 -22.15 1.46
N LYS A 658 4.36 -22.69 2.10
CA LYS A 658 5.71 -22.06 2.10
C LYS A 658 5.69 -20.55 2.40
N VAL A 659 4.82 -20.14 3.32
CA VAL A 659 4.63 -18.74 3.66
C VAL A 659 5.76 -18.30 4.56
N TRP A 660 6.52 -17.31 4.11
CA TRP A 660 7.37 -16.58 5.02
C TRP A 660 7.63 -15.16 4.51
N GLY A 661 7.79 -14.22 5.42
CA GLY A 661 7.99 -12.83 5.08
C GLY A 661 8.31 -12.01 6.32
N GLY A 662 9.01 -10.92 6.09
CA GLY A 662 9.23 -9.89 7.10
C GLY A 662 9.39 -8.56 6.40
N ALA A 663 10.33 -7.72 6.82
CA ALA A 663 10.46 -6.39 6.25
C ALA A 663 11.83 -6.10 5.65
N ALA A 664 11.82 -5.64 4.40
CA ALA A 664 12.98 -5.15 3.70
C ALA A 664 12.87 -3.65 3.39
N PHE A 665 13.88 -2.87 3.78
CA PHE A 665 13.98 -1.44 3.53
C PHE A 665 12.77 -0.66 4.06
N THR A 666 12.33 -0.98 5.27
CA THR A 666 11.19 -0.35 5.94
C THR A 666 11.63 0.80 6.84
N GLN A 667 10.93 1.93 6.76
CA GLN A 667 11.21 3.13 7.55
C GLN A 667 9.98 3.52 8.38
N ILE A 668 10.18 3.68 9.69
CA ILE A 668 9.18 4.17 10.65
C ILE A 668 9.70 5.51 11.17
N LEU A 669 9.14 6.60 10.66
CA LEU A 669 9.66 7.95 10.79
C LEU A 669 8.64 8.90 11.41
N HIS A 670 9.05 9.79 12.31
CA HIS A 670 8.22 10.92 12.78
C HIS A 670 6.81 10.58 13.30
N ASN A 671 6.53 9.33 13.66
CA ASN A 671 5.22 8.95 14.15
C ASN A 671 5.08 9.36 15.61
N ARG A 672 3.85 9.65 16.01
CA ARG A 672 3.46 9.87 17.39
C ARG A 672 2.66 8.68 17.88
N SER A 673 3.16 8.04 18.91
CA SER A 673 2.63 6.83 19.52
C SER A 673 2.26 7.18 20.95
N GLU A 674 0.98 7.33 21.26
CA GLU A 674 0.54 7.87 22.56
C GLU A 674 -0.50 6.98 23.25
N THR A 675 -0.38 6.89 24.57
CA THR A 675 -1.33 6.17 25.43
C THR A 675 -1.37 4.68 25.13
N ALA A 676 -0.29 4.01 25.53
CA ALA A 676 -0.23 2.55 25.50
C ALA A 676 -0.56 1.95 26.86
N TRP A 677 -1.27 0.83 26.88
CA TRP A 677 -1.63 0.12 28.11
C TRP A 677 -0.50 -0.80 28.60
N MET A 678 0.73 -0.27 28.69
CA MET A 678 1.92 -1.00 29.15
C MET A 678 2.36 -0.54 30.53
N ASN A 679 2.77 -1.47 31.39
CA ASN A 679 3.33 -1.14 32.70
C ASN A 679 4.39 -2.16 33.14
N PRO A 680 5.53 -2.30 32.43
CA PRO A 680 6.60 -3.18 32.88
C PRO A 680 7.15 -2.72 34.24
N GLU A 681 7.31 -3.68 35.15
CA GLU A 681 7.85 -3.50 36.49
C GLU A 681 9.38 -3.56 36.50
N THR A 682 9.97 -4.28 35.53
CA THR A 682 11.43 -4.40 35.32
C THR A 682 11.85 -4.07 33.89
N PRO A 683 13.14 -3.71 33.65
CA PRO A 683 13.68 -3.52 32.29
C PRO A 683 13.53 -4.74 31.39
N GLU A 684 13.66 -5.95 31.92
CA GLU A 684 13.57 -7.20 31.17
C GLU A 684 12.14 -7.46 30.67
N GLN A 685 11.13 -7.09 31.48
CA GLN A 685 9.73 -7.20 31.09
C GLN A 685 9.38 -6.29 29.90
N ALA A 686 10.13 -5.19 29.67
CA ALA A 686 9.92 -4.31 28.52
C ALA A 686 9.98 -5.06 27.18
N ALA A 687 10.76 -6.15 27.09
CA ALA A 687 10.89 -6.98 25.89
C ALA A 687 9.58 -7.67 25.46
N ASN A 688 8.61 -7.81 26.36
CA ASN A 688 7.33 -8.48 26.09
C ASN A 688 6.21 -7.51 25.69
N HIS A 689 6.49 -6.21 25.64
CA HIS A 689 5.49 -5.20 25.31
C HIS A 689 5.65 -4.60 23.90
N PHE A 690 5.95 -5.43 22.91
CA PHE A 690 6.06 -5.00 21.51
C PHE A 690 4.75 -4.46 20.90
N GLY A 691 3.60 -4.72 21.54
CA GLY A 691 2.29 -4.22 21.10
C GLY A 691 1.96 -2.79 21.54
N GLY A 692 2.50 -2.26 22.64
CA GLY A 692 2.10 -0.93 23.15
C GLY A 692 2.95 0.22 22.60
N GLY A 693 3.43 0.09 21.38
CA GLY A 693 4.51 0.93 20.89
C GLY A 693 4.84 0.67 19.44
N ILE A 694 6.07 0.98 19.11
CA ILE A 694 6.67 0.52 17.87
C ILE A 694 7.40 -0.79 18.16
N GLY A 695 7.04 -1.88 17.47
CA GLY A 695 7.56 -3.21 17.78
C GLY A 695 7.75 -4.13 16.57
N ASN A 696 8.56 -5.18 16.75
CA ASN A 696 8.84 -6.19 15.73
C ASN A 696 8.42 -7.63 16.13
N PRO A 697 7.13 -7.88 16.39
CA PRO A 697 6.65 -9.23 16.73
C PRO A 697 6.98 -10.30 15.66
N CYS A 698 6.88 -11.56 16.05
CA CYS A 698 7.14 -12.70 15.18
C CYS A 698 6.10 -13.81 15.41
N SER A 699 5.57 -14.36 14.32
CA SER A 699 4.70 -15.54 14.34
C SER A 699 5.32 -16.65 13.48
N ARG A 700 5.59 -17.81 14.07
CA ARG A 700 6.30 -18.91 13.40
C ARG A 700 5.74 -20.28 13.77
N ASP A 701 5.65 -21.16 12.78
CA ASP A 701 5.33 -22.58 12.95
C ASP A 701 6.54 -23.35 13.53
N MET A 702 6.26 -24.30 14.44
CA MET A 702 7.27 -25.15 15.09
C MET A 702 8.15 -25.95 14.11
N ASN A 703 7.61 -26.27 12.92
CA ASN A 703 8.25 -27.13 11.93
C ASN A 703 9.16 -26.37 10.95
N VAL A 704 9.25 -25.04 11.02
CA VAL A 704 10.08 -24.25 10.10
C VAL A 704 11.50 -24.14 10.66
N HIS A 705 12.46 -24.96 10.20
CA HIS A 705 13.90 -24.89 10.55
C HIS A 705 14.80 -25.40 9.41
N PRO A 706 15.97 -24.78 9.12
CA PRO A 706 16.45 -23.45 9.55
C PRO A 706 15.73 -22.29 8.82
N PRO A 707 15.87 -21.02 9.27
CA PRO A 707 15.29 -19.91 8.53
C PRO A 707 15.96 -19.75 7.15
N VAL A 708 15.14 -19.61 6.10
CA VAL A 708 15.59 -19.21 4.76
C VAL A 708 15.48 -17.69 4.68
N GLY A 709 16.53 -17.01 4.18
CA GLY A 709 16.58 -15.56 4.00
C GLY A 709 16.46 -14.74 5.29
N PHE A 710 16.28 -13.43 5.15
CA PHE A 710 16.14 -12.48 6.28
C PHE A 710 14.71 -12.43 6.83
N ASP A 711 14.59 -12.08 8.12
CA ASP A 711 13.37 -11.61 8.75
C ASP A 711 13.27 -10.08 8.62
N PHE A 712 14.36 -9.37 8.93
CA PHE A 712 14.43 -7.91 8.76
C PHE A 712 15.71 -7.50 8.02
N LEU A 713 15.56 -6.91 6.83
CA LEU A 713 16.66 -6.39 6.00
C LEU A 713 16.53 -4.88 5.83
N GLY A 714 17.25 -4.10 6.62
CA GLY A 714 17.16 -2.65 6.58
C GLY A 714 15.87 -2.15 7.20
N MET A 715 15.92 -1.86 8.49
CA MET A 715 14.81 -1.26 9.22
C MET A 715 15.28 -0.04 9.98
N ILE A 716 14.70 1.12 9.68
CA ILE A 716 15.04 2.39 10.33
C ILE A 716 13.84 2.86 11.15
N ILE A 717 13.99 2.87 12.47
CA ILE A 717 13.03 3.46 13.43
C ILE A 717 13.64 4.75 13.96
N ARG A 718 13.11 5.88 13.51
CA ARG A 718 13.79 7.16 13.69
C ARG A 718 12.86 8.35 13.90
N ASP A 719 13.31 9.28 14.74
CA ASP A 719 12.65 10.56 14.97
C ASP A 719 11.16 10.42 15.38
N ASN A 720 10.75 9.26 15.92
CA ASN A 720 9.41 9.02 16.45
C ASN A 720 9.28 9.56 17.88
N ALA A 721 8.06 9.86 18.29
CA ALA A 721 7.73 10.27 19.65
C ALA A 721 6.78 9.25 20.31
N CYS A 722 7.24 8.58 21.37
CA CYS A 722 6.45 7.65 22.17
C CYS A 722 6.08 8.29 23.51
N ARG A 723 4.79 8.41 23.83
CA ARG A 723 4.32 9.16 25.00
C ARG A 723 3.29 8.37 25.80
N ASN A 724 3.13 8.70 27.08
CA ASN A 724 2.10 8.14 27.96
C ASN A 724 2.12 6.60 27.95
N GLN A 725 3.15 6.04 28.57
CA GLN A 725 3.41 4.59 28.63
C GLN A 725 3.69 3.90 27.30
N SER A 726 3.88 4.62 26.20
CA SER A 726 4.34 4.06 24.93
C SER A 726 5.88 3.99 24.82
N GLY A 727 6.41 3.06 24.02
CA GLY A 727 7.85 2.86 23.82
C GLY A 727 8.20 2.15 22.50
N ILE A 728 9.47 1.83 22.30
CA ILE A 728 9.98 1.09 21.13
C ILE A 728 10.63 -0.20 21.62
N VAL A 729 10.26 -1.34 21.03
CA VAL A 729 10.83 -2.65 21.34
C VAL A 729 11.42 -3.27 20.08
N TYR A 730 12.67 -3.73 20.17
CA TYR A 730 13.30 -4.54 19.12
C TYR A 730 13.93 -5.81 19.70
N ARG A 731 13.50 -6.98 19.21
CA ARG A 731 13.93 -8.30 19.69
C ARG A 731 14.36 -9.19 18.54
N THR A 732 15.35 -10.06 18.78
CA THR A 732 15.80 -11.03 17.78
C THR A 732 15.56 -12.48 18.17
N ARG A 733 15.00 -12.73 19.36
CA ARG A 733 14.67 -14.09 19.83
C ARG A 733 13.23 -14.20 20.33
N PHE A 734 12.55 -15.26 19.88
CA PHE A 734 11.19 -15.61 20.27
C PHE A 734 11.15 -17.04 20.79
N VAL A 735 10.24 -17.35 21.73
CA VAL A 735 10.21 -18.65 22.42
C VAL A 735 8.82 -19.25 22.36
N LYS A 736 8.72 -20.47 21.80
CA LYS A 736 7.49 -21.27 21.84
C LYS A 736 7.81 -22.65 22.42
N GLY A 737 7.23 -22.94 23.59
CA GLY A 737 7.66 -24.09 24.40
C GLY A 737 9.14 -23.98 24.79
N ASP A 738 9.91 -25.04 24.55
CA ASP A 738 11.36 -25.07 24.82
C ASP A 738 12.22 -24.59 23.64
N GLN A 739 11.60 -24.17 22.52
CA GLN A 739 12.32 -23.81 21.32
C GLN A 739 12.56 -22.30 21.22
N VAL A 740 13.83 -21.92 21.01
CA VAL A 740 14.24 -20.53 20.75
C VAL A 740 14.41 -20.31 19.25
N TRP A 741 13.73 -19.29 18.72
CA TRP A 741 13.87 -18.86 17.33
C TRP A 741 14.68 -17.57 17.28
N LYS A 742 15.84 -17.63 16.63
CA LYS A 742 16.63 -16.43 16.32
C LYS A 742 16.23 -15.89 14.94
N LEU A 743 15.93 -14.61 14.87
CA LEU A 743 15.66 -13.89 13.63
C LEU A 743 16.96 -13.65 12.85
N HIS A 744 16.84 -13.65 11.53
CA HIS A 744 17.93 -13.29 10.63
C HIS A 744 17.79 -11.82 10.20
N ASP A 745 18.50 -10.93 10.90
CA ASP A 745 18.34 -9.49 10.76
C ASP A 745 19.63 -8.81 10.30
N ALA A 746 19.51 -7.78 9.46
CA ALA A 746 20.62 -6.97 9.00
C ALA A 746 20.21 -5.51 8.81
N GLY A 747 21.09 -4.56 9.14
CA GLY A 747 20.85 -3.13 8.89
C GLY A 747 19.76 -2.50 9.75
N ILE A 748 19.69 -2.87 11.04
CA ILE A 748 18.70 -2.33 11.96
C ILE A 748 19.21 -1.04 12.61
N VAL A 749 18.39 0.00 12.60
CA VAL A 749 18.70 1.31 13.17
C VAL A 749 17.54 1.79 14.04
N VAL A 750 17.83 2.09 15.31
CA VAL A 750 16.89 2.73 16.24
C VAL A 750 17.54 4.01 16.78
N GLU A 751 17.23 5.15 16.16
CA GLU A 751 17.94 6.40 16.49
C GLU A 751 17.06 7.65 16.57
N ARG A 752 17.47 8.61 17.40
CA ARG A 752 16.82 9.93 17.54
C ARG A 752 15.32 9.88 17.90
N ASN A 753 14.82 8.76 18.40
CA ASN A 753 13.48 8.69 18.93
C ASN A 753 13.40 9.42 20.28
N TYR A 754 12.22 9.92 20.61
CA TYR A 754 11.92 10.60 21.86
C TYR A 754 10.86 9.84 22.64
N SER A 755 11.10 9.61 23.92
CA SER A 755 10.10 9.05 24.82
C SER A 755 9.73 10.01 25.94
N GLU A 756 8.47 9.98 26.35
CA GLU A 756 8.01 10.78 27.48
C GLU A 756 6.92 10.09 28.29
N ASP A 757 6.93 10.28 29.62
CA ASP A 757 5.89 9.82 30.53
C ASP A 757 5.63 8.31 30.43
N GLY A 758 6.70 7.50 30.52
CA GLY A 758 6.62 6.04 30.33
C GLY A 758 7.60 5.26 31.21
N ARG A 759 7.38 3.94 31.34
CA ARG A 759 8.33 3.04 32.01
C ARG A 759 9.64 2.92 31.25
N PHE A 760 9.60 2.76 29.94
CA PHE A 760 10.79 2.67 29.08
C PHE A 760 10.64 3.51 27.81
N GLY A 761 11.76 3.85 27.19
CA GLY A 761 11.78 4.58 25.91
C GLY A 761 12.07 3.64 24.75
N VAL A 762 13.30 3.09 24.73
CA VAL A 762 13.76 2.13 23.73
C VAL A 762 14.28 0.88 24.42
N ALA A 763 13.72 -0.29 24.13
CA ALA A 763 14.21 -1.58 24.59
C ALA A 763 14.71 -2.40 23.40
N VAL A 764 15.99 -2.77 23.39
CA VAL A 764 16.59 -3.56 22.31
C VAL A 764 17.37 -4.72 22.90
N GLU A 765 17.20 -5.91 22.35
CA GLU A 765 17.96 -7.10 22.77
C GLU A 765 19.47 -6.82 22.71
N ALA A 766 20.21 -7.24 23.74
CA ALA A 766 21.60 -6.81 23.96
C ALA A 766 22.54 -7.16 22.81
N ASP A 767 22.35 -8.30 22.17
CA ASP A 767 23.16 -8.77 21.04
C ASP A 767 22.44 -8.66 19.68
N ALA A 768 21.33 -7.91 19.63
CA ALA A 768 20.69 -7.57 18.36
C ALA A 768 21.70 -6.84 17.44
N PRO A 769 21.76 -7.16 16.14
CA PRO A 769 22.60 -6.49 15.17
C PRO A 769 21.99 -5.11 14.80
N ALA A 770 21.88 -4.23 15.80
CA ALA A 770 21.19 -2.95 15.71
C ALA A 770 22.03 -1.76 16.21
N VAL A 771 22.09 -0.72 15.38
CA VAL A 771 22.64 0.59 15.76
C VAL A 771 21.60 1.35 16.57
N VAL A 772 21.83 1.49 17.87
CA VAL A 772 20.97 2.23 18.80
C VAL A 772 21.70 3.46 19.32
N ARG A 773 21.21 4.67 19.01
CA ARG A 773 21.91 5.91 19.40
C ARG A 773 21.02 7.15 19.40
N ALA A 774 21.47 8.17 20.13
CA ALA A 774 20.85 9.50 20.13
C ALA A 774 19.35 9.54 20.47
N ASN A 775 18.79 8.46 21.03
CA ASN A 775 17.44 8.44 21.56
C ASN A 775 17.39 9.29 22.84
N ARG A 776 16.30 10.03 23.04
CA ARG A 776 16.14 10.99 24.13
C ARG A 776 14.89 10.64 24.93
N ALA A 777 14.87 11.04 26.19
CA ALA A 777 13.73 10.77 27.05
C ALA A 777 13.48 11.90 28.04
N ARG A 778 12.22 12.09 28.42
CA ARG A 778 11.79 13.00 29.49
C ARG A 778 10.79 12.29 30.40
N ARG A 779 11.00 12.28 31.72
CA ARG A 779 10.10 11.56 32.67
C ARG A 779 9.87 10.09 32.26
N THR A 780 10.89 9.45 31.68
CA THR A 780 10.89 8.01 31.37
C THR A 780 11.85 7.31 32.32
N ARG A 781 11.40 6.23 32.98
CA ARG A 781 12.21 5.54 34.00
C ARG A 781 13.46 4.88 33.39
N TRP A 782 13.31 4.19 32.26
CA TRP A 782 14.41 3.55 31.53
C TRP A 782 14.49 4.08 30.09
N PRO A 783 15.28 5.15 29.83
CA PRO A 783 15.36 5.76 28.50
C PRO A 783 15.78 4.78 27.41
N VAL A 784 16.82 3.99 27.65
CA VAL A 784 17.30 2.93 26.76
C VAL A 784 17.61 1.70 27.60
N VAL A 785 17.00 0.58 27.25
CA VAL A 785 17.21 -0.73 27.87
C VAL A 785 17.90 -1.65 26.87
N ARG A 786 19.02 -2.24 27.29
CA ARG A 786 19.62 -3.40 26.63
C ARG A 786 19.31 -4.62 27.49
N PHE A 787 18.29 -5.37 27.11
CA PHE A 787 17.87 -6.54 27.88
C PHE A 787 18.68 -7.77 27.45
N PRO A 788 18.97 -8.71 28.37
CA PRO A 788 19.74 -9.90 28.02
C PRO A 788 18.99 -10.73 26.96
N PRO A 789 19.66 -11.65 26.26
CA PRO A 789 18.97 -12.68 25.50
C PRO A 789 18.22 -13.58 26.50
N VAL A 790 17.00 -13.24 26.88
CA VAL A 790 16.25 -13.96 27.92
C VAL A 790 15.25 -14.92 27.28
N SER A 791 15.14 -16.11 27.87
CA SER A 791 13.93 -16.93 27.88
C SER A 791 13.04 -16.54 29.09
N PRO A 792 11.89 -15.88 28.85
CA PRO A 792 10.79 -15.98 29.80
C PRO A 792 9.47 -16.36 29.11
N ALA A 793 8.73 -17.24 29.81
CA ALA A 793 7.36 -17.73 29.61
C ALA A 793 6.62 -17.27 28.33
N SER A 794 6.39 -18.24 27.44
CA SER A 794 5.43 -18.21 26.32
C SER A 794 5.24 -16.84 25.67
N SER A 795 6.04 -16.53 24.64
CA SER A 795 5.68 -15.47 23.70
C SER A 795 4.55 -15.97 22.80
N GLU A 796 3.34 -16.10 23.35
CA GLU A 796 2.14 -16.41 22.58
C GLU A 796 1.40 -15.12 22.22
N TRP A 797 1.33 -14.87 20.91
CA TRP A 797 0.27 -14.16 20.21
C TRP A 797 -0.08 -14.98 18.97
#